data_AF-A0A1I5KX95-F1
#
_entry.id   AF-A0A1I5KX95-F1
#
_cell.length_a   1.000
_cell.length_b   1.000
_cell.length_c   1.000
_cell.angle_alpha   90.00
_cell.angle_beta   90.00
_cell.angle_gamma   90.00
#
_symmetry.space_group_name_H-M   'P 1'
#
loop_
_entity.id
_entity.type
_entity.pdbx_description
1 polymer ?
#
loop_
_entity_poly.entity_id
_entity_poly.type
_entity_poly.pdbx_seq_one_letter_code
_entity_poly.pdbx_strand_id
1 'polypeptide(L)'
;MNSRKLGVISLSAALAVSAYASGVSAEEAGTDQVKAADEQMVKISSADVNFTKEDLINRFNELFPSRFDSLENSDFRMSHLRGPGSEEDVLTHHLSFDRETTDGKRVYGNVRFIGEELQLQSFNYQPGNVPDALYPAEVTQQEAEDVAREFVNNTAAGDYTLSEQQRPTIIAGNQTLTEPVQYQFTFQRMKNGIPVQNQTIHATVLGNGELSRYSNGTYQQSASYEDQEGIVAKEEAETSIKENLDLRLQYAVQRDYTTNEENVSLVYVPSPTIQGVHAKTGEWSINNSFVSELPEKEQLNRLREEPLEEKTSPVSREDVKQMAKDLLTVSEDAELNIRSVQETERNGVAVFSLQYMIQRGNSGHGTSVVVEKETGDIVSFRNVDYSERSLEKNLSREEALEAAVEAAETYGSSFVHEYAYPVDNGISNSGIEGTYRFSFPQVKNGLPVQGRSLHITVSAEDGELVSFNNRRNGDITNWPDPENAVDKETALQDYKNELNAELSYASHDLQADTNTYHLIYQPSYQSNGLYYDAAAGEWTEPQLTQNESSTEEVITDHWAADQINYMVQSGILSADEGEELKPNEAVSKGTALEMLMKSMESFYPGNPNEEQTATFENIQPDHSSFQVVEQAVESGVINSENSTFPVDETLTREELAVWIVRILNLEQAAKHKDIYSLPFEDTNEISEEYAGHVALAHAEGILQGSDNQFNPDDDVTLAHLAVTCFRLAEKQPNNQ
;
A
#
# COMPACT_ATOMS: atom_id res chain seq x y z
N MET A 1 10.84 10.60 -77.69
CA MET A 1 9.96 9.53 -77.14
C MET A 1 10.80 8.59 -76.29
N ASN A 2 10.18 8.05 -75.24
CA ASN A 2 10.71 7.25 -74.13
C ASN A 2 11.42 8.01 -73.00
N SER A 3 10.61 8.44 -72.01
CA SER A 3 10.97 8.69 -70.62
C SER A 3 10.61 7.46 -69.76
N ARG A 4 11.48 7.09 -68.81
CA ARG A 4 11.21 6.09 -67.76
C ARG A 4 10.61 6.80 -66.53
N LYS A 5 9.59 6.17 -65.95
CA LYS A 5 8.82 6.64 -64.78
C LYS A 5 9.50 6.26 -63.46
N LEU A 6 9.62 7.24 -62.55
CA LEU A 6 9.53 7.05 -61.11
C LEU A 6 8.06 7.22 -60.69
N GLY A 7 7.64 6.50 -59.65
CA GLY A 7 6.36 6.69 -58.98
C GLY A 7 6.54 6.45 -57.48
N VAL A 8 6.55 7.54 -56.73
CA VAL A 8 6.53 7.62 -55.26
C VAL A 8 5.09 7.36 -54.79
N ILE A 9 4.92 6.51 -53.77
CA ILE A 9 3.65 6.32 -53.06
C ILE A 9 3.68 7.19 -51.81
N SER A 10 2.75 8.14 -51.71
CA SER A 10 2.47 8.92 -50.51
C SER A 10 1.39 8.22 -49.67
N LEU A 11 1.70 7.84 -48.43
CA LEU A 11 0.69 7.49 -47.43
C LEU A 11 0.29 8.78 -46.70
N SER A 12 -1.00 9.12 -46.72
CA SER A 12 -1.60 10.17 -45.90
C SER A 12 -2.66 9.50 -45.03
N ALA A 13 -2.42 9.41 -43.72
CA ALA A 13 -3.43 9.01 -42.74
C ALA A 13 -4.11 10.29 -42.22
N ALA A 14 -5.42 10.39 -42.42
CA ALA A 14 -6.24 11.46 -41.90
C ALA A 14 -6.84 11.04 -40.54
N LEU A 15 -6.44 11.72 -39.47
CA LEU A 15 -7.09 11.67 -38.16
C LEU A 15 -8.38 12.49 -38.21
N ALA A 16 -9.53 11.82 -38.07
CA ALA A 16 -10.81 12.48 -37.85
C ALA A 16 -11.14 12.46 -36.35
N VAL A 17 -11.03 13.62 -35.71
CA VAL A 17 -11.49 13.87 -34.34
C VAL A 17 -12.96 14.29 -34.41
N SER A 18 -13.86 13.50 -33.84
CA SER A 18 -15.23 13.95 -33.55
C SER A 18 -15.41 14.06 -32.04
N ALA A 19 -15.52 15.31 -31.58
CA ALA A 19 -15.89 15.66 -30.22
C ALA A 19 -17.39 15.41 -29.99
N TYR A 20 -17.73 14.76 -28.89
CA TYR A 20 -19.02 14.93 -28.24
C TYR A 20 -18.75 15.17 -26.74
N ALA A 21 -19.22 16.33 -26.28
CA ALA A 21 -19.18 16.76 -24.90
C ALA A 21 -20.56 16.57 -24.25
N SER A 22 -20.57 15.94 -23.10
CA SER A 22 -21.58 15.97 -22.03
C SER A 22 -20.80 15.45 -20.81
N GLY A 23 -20.60 16.12 -19.70
CA GLY A 23 -21.47 17.04 -18.97
C GLY A 23 -21.61 16.49 -17.54
N VAL A 24 -20.58 16.70 -16.71
CA VAL A 24 -20.55 16.69 -15.23
C VAL A 24 -20.93 15.41 -14.46
N SER A 25 -19.97 14.83 -13.76
CA SER A 25 -20.03 14.60 -12.30
C SER A 25 -18.60 14.59 -11.75
N ALA A 26 -18.37 15.27 -10.63
CA ALA A 26 -17.10 15.35 -9.93
C ALA A 26 -17.07 14.26 -8.86
N GLU A 27 -16.77 13.02 -9.27
CA GLU A 27 -16.66 11.88 -8.34
C GLU A 27 -15.73 10.76 -8.88
N GLU A 28 -14.99 10.99 -9.97
CA GLU A 28 -13.99 10.05 -10.54
C GLU A 28 -12.55 10.54 -10.33
N ALA A 29 -12.27 11.20 -9.21
CA ALA A 29 -10.92 11.66 -8.85
C ALA A 29 -10.47 10.96 -7.55
N GLY A 30 -10.44 9.62 -7.57
CA GLY A 30 -10.21 8.86 -6.34
C GLY A 30 -9.67 7.44 -6.49
N THR A 31 -9.12 7.03 -7.64
CA THR A 31 -8.37 5.76 -7.74
C THR A 31 -7.41 5.80 -8.92
N ASP A 32 -6.26 6.45 -8.76
CA ASP A 32 -5.11 6.29 -9.66
C ASP A 32 -3.83 6.70 -8.91
N GLN A 33 -3.49 5.93 -7.87
CA GLN A 33 -2.16 5.97 -7.26
C GLN A 33 -1.62 4.56 -7.06
N VAL A 34 -1.27 3.91 -8.16
CA VAL A 34 -0.10 3.03 -8.23
C VAL A 34 0.60 3.34 -9.55
N LYS A 35 1.38 4.43 -9.59
CA LYS A 35 2.34 4.68 -10.67
C LYS A 35 3.69 4.10 -10.25
N ALA A 36 3.92 2.85 -10.65
CA ALA A 36 5.25 2.26 -10.69
C ALA A 36 5.62 2.03 -12.17
N ALA A 37 6.76 2.60 -12.58
CA ALA A 37 7.41 2.55 -13.89
C ALA A 37 6.58 3.08 -15.09
N ASP A 38 6.94 4.26 -15.57
CA ASP A 38 6.54 4.72 -16.91
C ASP A 38 7.18 3.80 -17.94
N GLU A 39 6.39 2.86 -18.44
CA GLU A 39 6.61 2.33 -19.77
C GLU A 39 5.29 2.45 -20.54
N GLN A 40 5.28 3.28 -21.59
CA GLN A 40 4.07 3.66 -22.32
C GLN A 40 3.36 2.45 -22.93
N MET A 41 2.26 2.01 -22.32
CA MET A 41 1.37 1.03 -22.96
C MET A 41 0.71 1.64 -24.20
N VAL A 42 0.98 1.07 -25.36
CA VAL A 42 0.40 1.50 -26.64
C VAL A 42 -0.92 0.76 -26.86
N LYS A 43 -2.01 1.52 -27.03
CA LYS A 43 -3.31 0.95 -27.41
C LYS A 43 -3.25 0.46 -28.86
N ILE A 44 -3.52 -0.82 -29.07
CA ILE A 44 -3.56 -1.41 -30.42
C ILE A 44 -4.98 -1.33 -30.99
N SER A 45 -5.07 -1.12 -32.30
CA SER A 45 -6.32 -1.24 -33.05
C SER A 45 -6.86 -2.68 -32.99
N SER A 46 -8.15 -2.83 -32.71
CA SER A 46 -8.83 -4.14 -32.74
C SER A 46 -8.80 -4.82 -34.12
N ALA A 47 -8.38 -4.13 -35.20
CA ALA A 47 -8.22 -4.71 -36.53
C ALA A 47 -6.90 -5.49 -36.72
N ASP A 48 -5.92 -5.28 -35.83
CA ASP A 48 -4.57 -5.86 -35.91
C ASP A 48 -4.38 -7.04 -34.93
N VAL A 49 -5.48 -7.53 -34.35
CA VAL A 49 -5.50 -8.55 -33.29
C VAL A 49 -6.43 -9.70 -33.71
N ASN A 50 -6.02 -10.95 -33.44
CA ASN A 50 -6.75 -12.15 -33.86
C ASN A 50 -7.98 -12.50 -33.00
N PHE A 51 -8.23 -11.76 -31.91
CA PHE A 51 -9.33 -12.03 -30.98
C PHE A 51 -10.39 -10.95 -31.07
N THR A 52 -11.63 -11.38 -31.25
CA THR A 52 -12.81 -10.51 -31.18
C THR A 52 -13.26 -10.33 -29.73
N LYS A 53 -14.12 -9.34 -29.51
CA LYS A 53 -14.79 -9.16 -28.21
C LYS A 53 -15.58 -10.40 -27.78
N GLU A 54 -16.20 -11.09 -28.74
CA GLU A 54 -16.97 -12.31 -28.47
C GLU A 54 -16.07 -13.45 -28.02
N ASP A 55 -14.87 -13.58 -28.60
CA ASP A 55 -13.89 -14.59 -28.16
C ASP A 55 -13.46 -14.36 -26.70
N LEU A 56 -13.21 -13.10 -26.31
CA LEU A 56 -12.86 -12.76 -24.93
C LEU A 56 -14.02 -12.97 -23.95
N ILE A 57 -15.26 -12.65 -24.35
CA ILE A 57 -16.46 -12.92 -23.53
C ILE A 57 -16.67 -14.42 -23.36
N ASN A 58 -16.49 -15.21 -24.41
CA ASN A 58 -16.60 -16.67 -24.33
C ASN A 58 -15.55 -17.24 -23.37
N ARG A 59 -14.29 -16.79 -23.49
CA ARG A 59 -13.22 -17.19 -22.57
C ARG A 59 -13.52 -16.78 -21.12
N PHE A 60 -14.06 -15.59 -20.92
CA PHE A 60 -14.49 -15.14 -19.59
C PHE A 60 -15.60 -16.03 -19.01
N ASN A 61 -16.63 -16.38 -19.80
CA ASN A 61 -17.71 -17.26 -19.35
C ASN A 61 -17.25 -18.70 -19.11
N GLU A 62 -16.22 -19.19 -19.81
CA GLU A 62 -15.59 -20.48 -19.51
C GLU A 62 -14.94 -20.51 -18.12
N LEU A 63 -14.29 -19.42 -17.71
CA LEU A 63 -13.64 -19.29 -16.41
C LEU A 63 -14.65 -19.07 -15.27
N PHE A 64 -15.80 -18.47 -15.57
CA PHE A 64 -16.83 -18.12 -14.60
C PHE A 64 -18.21 -18.65 -15.04
N PRO A 65 -18.37 -19.98 -15.12
CA PRO A 65 -19.57 -20.59 -15.69
C PRO A 65 -20.82 -20.18 -14.92
N SER A 66 -21.84 -19.69 -15.65
CA SER A 66 -23.15 -19.27 -15.14
C SER A 66 -23.17 -18.11 -14.13
N ARG A 67 -22.02 -17.54 -13.78
CA ARG A 67 -21.94 -16.46 -12.79
C ARG A 67 -22.35 -15.10 -13.35
N PHE A 68 -22.05 -14.87 -14.62
CA PHE A 68 -22.25 -13.59 -15.30
C PHE A 68 -23.29 -13.67 -16.42
N ASP A 69 -24.20 -14.65 -16.37
CA ASP A 69 -25.26 -14.87 -17.37
C ASP A 69 -26.21 -13.67 -17.54
N SER A 70 -26.24 -12.77 -16.56
CA SER A 70 -27.00 -11.53 -16.62
C SER A 70 -26.34 -10.46 -17.50
N LEU A 71 -25.03 -10.55 -17.80
CA LEU A 71 -24.32 -9.57 -18.61
C LEU A 71 -24.56 -9.82 -20.10
N GLU A 72 -24.86 -8.74 -20.82
CA GLU A 72 -25.02 -8.76 -22.27
C GLU A 72 -23.75 -8.24 -22.96
N ASN A 73 -23.58 -8.52 -24.24
CA ASN A 73 -22.43 -8.01 -25.00
C ASN A 73 -22.31 -6.48 -24.88
N SER A 74 -23.42 -5.74 -24.82
CA SER A 74 -23.45 -4.29 -24.64
C SER A 74 -22.82 -3.79 -23.34
N ASP A 75 -22.71 -4.64 -22.31
CA ASP A 75 -22.21 -4.29 -20.98
C ASP A 75 -20.67 -4.33 -20.96
N PHE A 76 -20.08 -5.08 -21.89
CA PHE A 76 -18.64 -5.23 -22.01
C PHE A 76 -18.00 -4.09 -22.82
N ARG A 77 -16.78 -3.70 -22.45
CA ARG A 77 -15.86 -2.85 -23.22
C ARG A 77 -14.55 -3.60 -23.40
N MET A 78 -13.98 -3.52 -24.60
CA MET A 78 -12.74 -4.21 -24.95
C MET A 78 -11.66 -3.22 -25.32
N SER A 79 -10.44 -3.49 -24.87
CA SER A 79 -9.23 -2.80 -25.31
C SER A 79 -8.07 -3.77 -25.42
N HIS A 80 -7.14 -3.49 -26.34
CA HIS A 80 -5.87 -4.20 -26.44
C HIS A 80 -4.75 -3.24 -26.09
N LEU A 81 -3.84 -3.71 -25.25
CA LEU A 81 -2.69 -2.96 -24.83
C LEU A 81 -1.44 -3.78 -25.17
N ARG A 82 -0.45 -3.11 -25.73
CA ARG A 82 0.92 -3.60 -25.83
C ARG A 82 1.75 -2.75 -24.91
N GLY A 83 2.15 -3.34 -23.79
CA GLY A 83 3.08 -2.76 -22.85
C GLY A 83 4.38 -3.56 -22.88
N PRO A 84 5.51 -2.95 -22.53
CA PRO A 84 6.73 -3.71 -22.30
C PRO A 84 6.55 -4.62 -21.07
N GLY A 85 6.99 -5.85 -21.26
CA GLY A 85 7.42 -6.74 -20.19
C GLY A 85 8.89 -7.07 -20.46
N SER A 86 9.44 -8.07 -19.78
CA SER A 86 10.78 -8.59 -20.09
C SER A 86 10.97 -9.02 -21.56
N GLU A 87 9.87 -9.18 -22.29
CA GLU A 87 9.83 -9.24 -23.74
C GLU A 87 9.04 -8.03 -24.26
N GLU A 88 9.73 -7.12 -24.96
CA GLU A 88 9.13 -6.02 -25.73
C GLU A 88 8.21 -6.56 -26.84
N ASP A 89 7.04 -7.14 -26.55
CA ASP A 89 5.98 -7.42 -27.54
C ASP A 89 4.69 -8.09 -27.00
N VAL A 90 4.56 -8.33 -25.69
CA VAL A 90 3.46 -9.14 -25.15
C VAL A 90 2.10 -8.46 -25.34
N LEU A 91 1.23 -9.10 -26.11
CA LEU A 91 -0.14 -8.66 -26.34
C LEU A 91 -1.01 -9.00 -25.13
N THR A 92 -1.69 -7.98 -24.59
CA THR A 92 -2.70 -8.16 -23.54
C THR A 92 -4.09 -7.76 -24.03
N HIS A 93 -5.08 -8.53 -23.62
CA HIS A 93 -6.48 -8.34 -23.96
C HIS A 93 -7.25 -7.99 -22.71
N HIS A 94 -7.83 -6.79 -22.68
CA HIS A 94 -8.59 -6.29 -21.55
C HIS A 94 -10.07 -6.24 -21.88
N LEU A 95 -10.87 -6.77 -20.97
CA LEU A 95 -12.31 -6.77 -21.04
C LEU A 95 -12.84 -6.22 -19.71
N SER A 96 -13.52 -5.09 -19.74
CA SER A 96 -14.26 -4.57 -18.58
C SER A 96 -15.75 -4.71 -18.80
N PHE A 97 -16.50 -4.82 -17.72
CA PHE A 97 -17.96 -4.84 -17.74
C PHE A 97 -18.53 -3.96 -16.65
N ASP A 98 -19.67 -3.36 -16.95
CA ASP A 98 -20.42 -2.51 -16.02
C ASP A 98 -21.90 -2.61 -16.40
N ARG A 99 -22.73 -2.97 -15.42
CA ARG A 99 -24.17 -3.06 -15.59
C ARG A 99 -24.87 -2.59 -14.32
N GLU A 100 -25.73 -1.59 -14.48
CA GLU A 100 -26.74 -1.27 -13.48
C GLU A 100 -27.97 -2.17 -13.72
N THR A 101 -28.36 -2.90 -12.69
CA THR A 101 -29.54 -3.77 -12.67
C THR A 101 -30.80 -2.95 -12.43
N THR A 102 -31.96 -3.52 -12.73
CA THR A 102 -33.27 -2.82 -12.59
C THR A 102 -33.63 -2.45 -11.15
N ASP A 103 -32.99 -3.09 -10.17
CA ASP A 103 -33.10 -2.84 -8.73
C ASP A 103 -32.03 -1.87 -8.20
N GLY A 104 -31.24 -1.23 -9.09
CA GLY A 104 -30.24 -0.22 -8.74
C GLY A 104 -28.91 -0.81 -8.26
N LYS A 105 -28.73 -2.13 -8.31
CA LYS A 105 -27.43 -2.77 -8.01
C LYS A 105 -26.49 -2.62 -9.20
N ARG A 106 -25.23 -2.29 -8.95
CA ARG A 106 -24.23 -2.16 -10.01
C ARG A 106 -23.26 -3.33 -9.96
N VAL A 107 -23.11 -4.03 -11.07
CA VAL A 107 -22.12 -5.10 -11.23
C VAL A 107 -21.04 -4.58 -12.15
N TYR A 108 -19.81 -4.47 -11.65
CA TYR A 108 -18.69 -4.03 -12.46
C TYR A 108 -17.43 -4.84 -12.17
N GLY A 109 -16.57 -4.92 -13.16
CA GLY A 109 -15.32 -5.65 -13.06
C GLY A 109 -14.46 -5.56 -14.29
N ASN A 110 -13.28 -6.14 -14.20
CA ASN A 110 -12.34 -6.23 -15.30
C ASN A 110 -11.61 -7.57 -15.29
N VAL A 111 -11.28 -8.03 -16.49
CA VAL A 111 -10.46 -9.21 -16.72
C VAL A 111 -9.38 -8.88 -17.75
N ARG A 112 -8.18 -9.38 -17.51
CA ARG A 112 -7.04 -9.25 -18.40
C ARG A 112 -6.53 -10.64 -18.78
N PHE A 113 -6.45 -10.88 -20.09
CA PHE A 113 -5.85 -12.05 -20.68
C PHE A 113 -4.53 -11.71 -21.35
N ILE A 114 -3.65 -12.70 -21.43
CA ILE A 114 -2.31 -12.53 -21.99
C ILE A 114 -1.97 -13.65 -22.97
N GLY A 115 -1.29 -13.28 -24.07
CA GLY A 115 -0.85 -14.21 -25.11
C GLY A 115 -1.99 -14.80 -25.97
N GLU A 116 -1.61 -15.67 -26.92
CA GLU A 116 -2.54 -16.31 -27.85
C GLU A 116 -3.41 -17.41 -27.21
N GLU A 117 -3.01 -17.92 -26.04
CA GLU A 117 -3.79 -18.91 -25.29
C GLU A 117 -4.85 -18.27 -24.38
N LEU A 118 -4.92 -16.93 -24.33
CA LEU A 118 -5.80 -16.18 -23.44
C LEU A 118 -5.68 -16.66 -21.97
N GLN A 119 -4.45 -16.77 -21.49
CA GLN A 119 -4.18 -17.10 -20.09
C GLN A 119 -4.68 -15.96 -19.20
N LEU A 120 -5.30 -16.28 -18.07
CA LEU A 120 -5.79 -15.26 -17.14
C LEU A 120 -4.62 -14.62 -16.41
N GLN A 121 -4.44 -13.31 -16.62
CA GLN A 121 -3.45 -12.51 -15.92
C GLN A 121 -4.06 -11.85 -14.69
N SER A 122 -5.22 -11.21 -14.84
CA SER A 122 -5.91 -10.60 -13.71
C SER A 122 -7.41 -10.62 -13.87
N PHE A 123 -8.11 -10.64 -12.74
CA PHE A 123 -9.55 -10.48 -12.64
C PHE A 123 -9.86 -9.68 -11.37
N ASN A 124 -10.73 -8.68 -11.49
CA ASN A 124 -11.28 -7.93 -10.37
C ASN A 124 -12.78 -7.77 -10.58
N TYR A 125 -13.53 -7.98 -9.51
CA TYR A 125 -14.98 -7.94 -9.52
C TYR A 125 -15.50 -7.37 -8.20
N GLN A 126 -16.42 -6.43 -8.31
CA GLN A 126 -17.24 -5.98 -7.19
C GLN A 126 -18.61 -6.68 -7.29
N PRO A 127 -19.06 -7.38 -6.24
CA PRO A 127 -20.37 -8.00 -6.24
C PRO A 127 -21.48 -6.96 -6.31
N GLY A 128 -22.47 -7.21 -7.16
CA GLY A 128 -23.68 -6.38 -7.19
C GLY A 128 -24.49 -6.46 -5.90
N ASN A 129 -24.32 -7.55 -5.13
CA ASN A 129 -24.95 -7.72 -3.81
C ASN A 129 -23.87 -7.83 -2.71
N VAL A 130 -23.33 -6.69 -2.30
CA VAL A 130 -22.42 -6.58 -1.15
C VAL A 130 -22.97 -7.25 0.13
N PRO A 131 -24.28 -7.13 0.47
CA PRO A 131 -24.86 -7.75 1.67
C PRO A 131 -24.60 -9.24 1.84
N ASP A 132 -24.60 -10.03 0.75
CA ASP A 132 -24.44 -11.49 0.85
C ASP A 132 -23.03 -11.87 1.30
N ALA A 133 -22.05 -10.97 1.13
CA ALA A 133 -20.67 -11.17 1.52
C ALA A 133 -20.29 -10.48 2.84
N LEU A 134 -21.22 -9.79 3.51
CA LEU A 134 -20.99 -9.20 4.83
C LEU A 134 -20.85 -10.28 5.90
N TYR A 135 -20.39 -9.88 7.08
CA TYR A 135 -20.37 -10.77 8.23
C TYR A 135 -21.81 -11.01 8.76
N PRO A 136 -22.16 -12.25 9.18
CA PRO A 136 -21.31 -13.44 9.20
C PRO A 136 -21.12 -14.04 7.81
N ALA A 137 -19.88 -14.45 7.52
CA ALA A 137 -19.56 -15.12 6.26
C ALA A 137 -20.33 -16.44 6.11
N GLU A 138 -20.80 -16.73 4.89
CA GLU A 138 -21.46 -17.98 4.53
C GLU A 138 -20.47 -19.14 4.37
N VAL A 139 -19.21 -18.84 4.05
CA VAL A 139 -18.12 -19.81 3.94
C VAL A 139 -17.06 -19.59 5.02
N THR A 140 -16.47 -20.68 5.47
CA THR A 140 -15.27 -20.66 6.32
C THR A 140 -14.02 -20.29 5.51
N GLN A 141 -12.96 -19.86 6.19
CA GLN A 141 -11.66 -19.63 5.56
C GLN A 141 -11.15 -20.87 4.81
N GLN A 142 -11.38 -22.08 5.34
CA GLN A 142 -10.97 -23.32 4.68
C GLN A 142 -11.76 -23.59 3.39
N GLU A 143 -13.07 -23.35 3.39
CA GLU A 143 -13.90 -23.47 2.18
C GLU A 143 -13.50 -22.42 1.13
N ALA A 144 -13.21 -21.19 1.58
CA ALA A 144 -12.68 -20.14 0.70
C ALA A 144 -11.30 -20.50 0.11
N GLU A 145 -10.43 -21.14 0.89
CA GLU A 145 -9.14 -21.66 0.42
C GLU A 145 -9.33 -22.72 -0.65
N ASP A 146 -10.26 -23.65 -0.46
CA ASP A 146 -10.57 -24.70 -1.43
C ASP A 146 -11.07 -24.11 -2.76
N VAL A 147 -11.93 -23.08 -2.70
CA VAL A 147 -12.38 -22.34 -3.89
C VAL A 147 -11.20 -21.68 -4.61
N ALA A 148 -10.34 -20.97 -3.88
CA ALA A 148 -9.18 -20.30 -4.48
C ALA A 148 -8.21 -21.32 -5.11
N ARG A 149 -7.95 -22.42 -4.42
CA ARG A 149 -7.06 -23.49 -4.87
C ARG A 149 -7.58 -24.18 -6.12
N GLU A 150 -8.86 -24.52 -6.16
CA GLU A 150 -9.49 -25.10 -7.35
C GLU A 150 -9.39 -24.15 -8.55
N PHE A 151 -9.70 -22.87 -8.34
CA PHE A 151 -9.63 -21.86 -9.39
C PHE A 151 -8.21 -21.70 -9.97
N VAL A 152 -7.20 -21.61 -9.09
CA VAL A 152 -5.78 -21.51 -9.50
C VAL A 152 -5.35 -22.75 -10.28
N ASN A 153 -5.65 -23.96 -9.78
CA ASN A 153 -5.29 -25.21 -10.45
C ASN A 153 -5.91 -25.36 -11.85
N ASN A 154 -7.12 -24.82 -12.05
CA ASN A 154 -7.82 -24.90 -13.33
C ASN A 154 -7.41 -23.80 -14.33
N THR A 155 -6.83 -22.70 -13.85
CA THR A 155 -6.65 -21.48 -14.64
C THR A 155 -5.18 -21.12 -14.89
N ALA A 156 -4.30 -21.37 -13.92
CA ALA A 156 -2.90 -20.98 -13.99
C ALA A 156 -2.09 -21.87 -14.93
N ALA A 157 -1.12 -21.27 -15.64
CA ALA A 157 -0.17 -22.01 -16.47
C ALA A 157 1.03 -22.48 -15.63
N GLY A 158 0.96 -23.73 -15.15
CA GLY A 158 2.03 -24.38 -14.38
C GLY A 158 1.56 -24.89 -13.03
N ASP A 159 2.49 -25.46 -12.27
CA ASP A 159 2.19 -25.99 -10.94
C ASP A 159 2.29 -24.87 -9.90
N TYR A 160 1.25 -24.72 -9.08
CA TYR A 160 1.19 -23.76 -7.99
C TYR A 160 0.74 -24.46 -6.71
N THR A 161 1.31 -24.06 -5.58
CA THR A 161 0.92 -24.55 -4.26
C THR A 161 0.61 -23.37 -3.36
N LEU A 162 -0.28 -23.56 -2.37
CA LEU A 162 -0.53 -22.55 -1.35
C LEU A 162 0.79 -22.23 -0.64
N SER A 163 1.12 -20.95 -0.52
CA SER A 163 2.33 -20.49 0.17
C SER A 163 2.23 -20.79 1.67
N GLU A 164 3.31 -21.26 2.29
CA GLU A 164 3.40 -21.34 3.76
C GLU A 164 3.52 -19.95 4.37
N GLN A 165 4.10 -19.00 3.63
CA GLN A 165 4.16 -17.60 3.99
C GLN A 165 2.93 -16.88 3.41
N GLN A 166 1.82 -16.93 4.12
CA GLN A 166 0.71 -16.02 3.86
C GLN A 166 1.11 -14.65 4.42
N ARG A 167 1.05 -13.61 3.60
CA ARG A 167 1.24 -12.24 4.11
C ARG A 167 -0.05 -11.81 4.79
N PRO A 168 -0.01 -11.35 6.05
CA PRO A 168 -1.21 -10.78 6.67
C PRO A 168 -1.68 -9.59 5.84
N THR A 169 -3.00 -9.42 5.76
CA THR A 169 -3.57 -8.22 5.18
C THR A 169 -3.34 -7.08 6.17
N ILE A 170 -2.36 -6.22 5.88
CA ILE A 170 -2.16 -4.99 6.65
C ILE A 170 -3.26 -4.02 6.23
N ILE A 171 -4.27 -3.86 7.09
CA ILE A 171 -5.32 -2.85 6.92
C ILE A 171 -4.90 -1.62 7.74
N ALA A 172 -4.67 -0.50 7.06
CA ALA A 172 -4.51 0.77 7.75
C ALA A 172 -5.90 1.22 8.24
N GLY A 173 -6.07 1.42 9.54
CA GLY A 173 -7.37 1.76 10.13
C GLY A 173 -8.25 0.54 10.44
N ASN A 174 -9.55 0.78 10.65
CA ASN A 174 -10.54 -0.27 10.89
C ASN A 174 -11.25 -0.71 9.59
N GLN A 175 -11.62 -1.99 9.55
CA GLN A 175 -12.56 -2.53 8.57
C GLN A 175 -13.99 -2.26 9.06
N THR A 176 -14.88 -1.77 8.20
CA THR A 176 -16.27 -1.47 8.61
C THR A 176 -17.12 -2.73 8.61
N LEU A 177 -18.32 -2.66 9.19
CA LEU A 177 -19.32 -3.74 9.10
C LEU A 177 -20.10 -3.71 7.77
N THR A 178 -19.90 -2.68 6.96
CA THR A 178 -20.51 -2.53 5.62
C THR A 178 -19.59 -3.03 4.51
N GLU A 179 -18.37 -3.44 4.84
CA GLU A 179 -17.42 -4.05 3.91
C GLU A 179 -17.57 -5.57 3.86
N PRO A 180 -17.47 -6.20 2.66
CA PRO A 180 -17.44 -7.65 2.53
C PRO A 180 -16.34 -8.30 3.39
N VAL A 181 -16.64 -9.46 3.98
CA VAL A 181 -15.61 -10.36 4.48
C VAL A 181 -14.78 -10.86 3.29
N GLN A 182 -13.45 -10.86 3.42
CA GLN A 182 -12.53 -11.30 2.37
C GLN A 182 -11.46 -12.23 2.93
N TYR A 183 -11.21 -13.33 2.21
CA TYR A 183 -10.13 -14.26 2.46
C TYR A 183 -9.10 -14.12 1.34
N GLN A 184 -7.86 -13.79 1.70
CA GLN A 184 -6.77 -13.59 0.75
C GLN A 184 -5.78 -14.75 0.81
N PHE A 185 -5.42 -15.29 -0.36
CA PHE A 185 -4.52 -16.43 -0.48
C PHE A 185 -3.40 -16.12 -1.46
N THR A 186 -2.18 -16.47 -1.05
CA THR A 186 -0.99 -16.43 -1.91
C THR A 186 -0.58 -17.84 -2.31
N PHE A 187 -0.39 -18.06 -3.61
CA PHE A 187 0.10 -19.29 -4.19
C PHE A 187 1.48 -19.07 -4.79
N GLN A 188 2.39 -19.99 -4.54
CA GLN A 188 3.77 -19.97 -5.00
C GLN A 188 3.92 -20.94 -6.18
N ARG A 189 4.52 -20.49 -7.29
CA ARG A 189 4.83 -21.37 -8.42
C ARG A 189 5.87 -22.40 -8.02
N MET A 190 5.66 -23.63 -8.47
CA MET A 190 6.56 -24.77 -8.31
C MET A 190 7.04 -25.26 -9.68
N LYS A 191 8.30 -25.69 -9.73
CA LYS A 191 8.88 -26.41 -10.87
C LYS A 191 9.58 -27.65 -10.36
N ASN A 192 9.11 -28.84 -10.75
CA ASN A 192 9.67 -30.11 -10.30
C ASN A 192 9.79 -30.21 -8.76
N GLY A 193 8.79 -29.68 -8.05
CA GLY A 193 8.76 -29.64 -6.57
C GLY A 193 9.63 -28.55 -5.92
N ILE A 194 10.27 -27.67 -6.68
CA ILE A 194 11.10 -26.55 -6.18
C ILE A 194 10.37 -25.22 -6.42
N PRO A 195 10.31 -24.31 -5.43
CA PRO A 195 9.67 -23.00 -5.61
C PRO A 195 10.44 -22.12 -6.61
N VAL A 196 9.70 -21.34 -7.41
CA VAL A 196 10.26 -20.37 -8.36
C VAL A 196 10.09 -18.95 -7.81
N GLN A 197 11.19 -18.28 -7.48
CA GLN A 197 11.17 -16.94 -6.89
C GLN A 197 10.41 -15.94 -7.76
N ASN A 198 9.74 -14.98 -7.10
CA ASN A 198 9.00 -13.87 -7.73
C ASN A 198 7.89 -14.31 -8.70
N GLN A 199 7.35 -15.53 -8.51
CA GLN A 199 6.25 -16.06 -9.31
C GLN A 199 5.13 -16.53 -8.38
N THR A 200 4.27 -15.57 -8.01
CA THR A 200 3.13 -15.80 -7.13
C THR A 200 1.81 -15.46 -7.81
N ILE A 201 0.76 -16.15 -7.38
CA ILE A 201 -0.62 -15.80 -7.68
C ILE A 201 -1.29 -15.36 -6.39
N HIS A 202 -2.04 -14.26 -6.45
CA HIS A 202 -2.89 -13.80 -5.37
C HIS A 202 -4.35 -14.01 -5.75
N ALA A 203 -5.13 -14.60 -4.85
CA ALA A 203 -6.55 -14.81 -5.02
C ALA A 203 -7.31 -14.27 -3.80
N THR A 204 -8.47 -13.67 -4.02
CA THR A 204 -9.36 -13.21 -2.95
C THR A 204 -10.75 -13.82 -3.14
N VAL A 205 -11.25 -14.44 -2.08
CA VAL A 205 -12.59 -15.04 -2.01
C VAL A 205 -13.40 -14.30 -0.96
N LEU A 206 -14.63 -13.92 -1.31
CA LEU A 206 -15.53 -13.18 -0.44
C LEU A 206 -16.21 -14.11 0.58
N GLY A 207 -16.82 -13.53 1.61
CA GLY A 207 -17.57 -14.24 2.66
C GLY A 207 -18.71 -15.12 2.14
N ASN A 208 -19.23 -14.86 0.94
CA ASN A 208 -20.22 -15.69 0.26
C ASN A 208 -19.61 -16.81 -0.63
N GLY A 209 -18.29 -17.01 -0.58
CA GLY A 209 -17.58 -18.00 -1.37
C GLY A 209 -17.24 -17.59 -2.80
N GLU A 210 -17.56 -16.36 -3.22
CA GLU A 210 -17.26 -15.89 -4.56
C GLU A 210 -15.79 -15.41 -4.70
N LEU A 211 -15.08 -15.87 -5.73
CA LEU A 211 -13.78 -15.28 -6.11
C LEU A 211 -13.99 -13.84 -6.62
N SER A 212 -13.43 -12.84 -5.95
CA SER A 212 -13.53 -11.42 -6.35
C SER A 212 -12.28 -10.88 -7.01
N ARG A 213 -11.12 -11.41 -6.65
CA ARG A 213 -9.83 -10.98 -7.21
C ARG A 213 -8.95 -12.17 -7.54
N TYR A 214 -8.26 -12.06 -8.66
CA TYR A 214 -7.17 -12.93 -9.05
C TYR A 214 -6.10 -12.08 -9.71
N SER A 215 -4.83 -12.29 -9.36
CA SER A 215 -3.71 -11.63 -9.99
C SER A 215 -2.54 -12.60 -10.13
N ASN A 216 -2.08 -12.78 -11.36
CA ASN A 216 -0.83 -13.45 -11.70
C ASN A 216 0.12 -12.39 -12.27
N GLY A 217 1.02 -11.89 -11.43
CA GLY A 217 1.90 -10.78 -11.76
C GLY A 217 2.98 -11.13 -12.80
N THR A 218 3.29 -12.42 -12.97
CA THR A 218 4.40 -12.86 -13.81
C THR A 218 3.87 -13.67 -14.98
N TYR A 219 3.86 -13.06 -16.17
CA TYR A 219 3.67 -13.79 -17.42
C TYR A 219 5.03 -14.06 -18.05
N GLN A 220 5.25 -15.31 -18.44
CA GLN A 220 6.49 -15.73 -19.06
C GLN A 220 6.19 -16.68 -20.21
N GLN A 221 6.45 -16.24 -21.45
CA GLN A 221 6.12 -17.01 -22.64
C GLN A 221 7.02 -18.25 -22.79
N SER A 222 8.29 -18.12 -22.44
CA SER A 222 9.24 -19.23 -22.40
C SER A 222 10.18 -19.08 -21.20
N ALA A 223 10.37 -20.18 -20.48
CA ALA A 223 11.24 -20.22 -19.30
C ALA A 223 12.20 -21.42 -19.43
N SER A 224 13.48 -21.17 -19.28
CA SER A 224 14.49 -22.20 -19.15
C SER A 224 14.79 -22.41 -17.66
N TYR A 225 14.81 -23.66 -17.22
CA TYR A 225 15.09 -24.02 -15.84
C TYR A 225 16.28 -24.95 -15.80
N GLU A 226 17.25 -24.64 -14.95
CA GLU A 226 18.38 -25.51 -14.70
C GLU A 226 17.91 -26.88 -14.18
N ASP A 227 18.52 -27.96 -14.69
CA ASP A 227 18.21 -29.32 -14.24
C ASP A 227 18.79 -29.57 -12.84
N GLN A 228 18.17 -30.50 -12.11
CA GLN A 228 18.55 -30.82 -10.73
C GLN A 228 19.74 -31.80 -10.63
N GLU A 229 20.39 -32.17 -11.73
CA GLU A 229 21.51 -33.12 -11.70
C GLU A 229 22.81 -32.41 -11.30
N GLY A 230 23.58 -33.05 -10.41
CA GLY A 230 24.91 -32.57 -10.02
C GLY A 230 24.89 -31.34 -9.10
N ILE A 231 23.77 -31.06 -8.42
CA ILE A 231 23.72 -30.04 -7.38
C ILE A 231 24.47 -30.48 -6.12
N VAL A 232 25.05 -29.53 -5.40
CA VAL A 232 25.65 -29.73 -4.07
C VAL A 232 24.58 -30.16 -3.06
N ALA A 233 25.02 -30.87 -2.02
CA ALA A 233 24.12 -31.25 -0.93
C ALA A 233 23.65 -30.00 -0.17
N LYS A 234 22.39 -30.01 0.30
CA LYS A 234 21.81 -28.90 1.06
C LYS A 234 22.67 -28.56 2.28
N GLU A 235 23.14 -29.57 3.01
CA GLU A 235 23.94 -29.39 4.22
C GLU A 235 25.31 -28.78 3.93
N GLU A 236 25.87 -29.03 2.74
CA GLU A 236 27.13 -28.44 2.29
C GLU A 236 26.96 -26.96 1.94
N ALA A 237 25.89 -26.62 1.21
CA ALA A 237 25.54 -25.23 0.93
C ALA A 237 25.24 -24.45 2.22
N GLU A 238 24.46 -25.03 3.14
CA GLU A 238 24.16 -24.44 4.44
C GLU A 238 25.42 -24.20 5.26
N THR A 239 26.33 -25.18 5.33
CA THR A 239 27.61 -25.03 6.02
C THR A 239 28.45 -23.92 5.40
N SER A 240 28.54 -23.86 4.07
CA SER A 240 29.24 -22.80 3.36
C SER A 240 28.69 -21.42 3.73
N ILE A 241 27.37 -21.26 3.70
CA ILE A 241 26.71 -20.00 4.08
C ILE A 241 27.02 -19.65 5.54
N LYS A 242 26.90 -20.60 6.47
CA LYS A 242 27.19 -20.38 7.90
C LYS A 242 28.65 -19.97 8.14
N GLU A 243 29.61 -20.63 7.49
CA GLU A 243 31.04 -20.33 7.67
C GLU A 243 31.43 -18.96 7.13
N ASN A 244 30.70 -18.45 6.14
CA ASN A 244 30.96 -17.16 5.49
C ASN A 244 29.98 -16.05 5.90
N LEU A 245 29.03 -16.34 6.79
CA LEU A 245 28.10 -15.36 7.32
C LEU A 245 28.87 -14.35 8.18
N ASP A 246 28.66 -13.07 7.89
CA ASP A 246 29.13 -11.97 8.73
C ASP A 246 27.98 -10.99 9.01
N LEU A 247 28.07 -10.31 10.16
CA LEU A 247 27.05 -9.37 10.60
C LEU A 247 27.59 -7.93 10.68
N ARG A 248 26.74 -6.97 10.37
CA ARG A 248 26.96 -5.55 10.58
C ARG A 248 25.98 -5.02 11.62
N LEU A 249 26.50 -4.29 12.61
CA LEU A 249 25.69 -3.48 13.50
C LEU A 249 25.27 -2.20 12.75
N GLN A 250 23.98 -1.86 12.79
CA GLN A 250 23.46 -0.64 12.20
C GLN A 250 22.26 -0.12 12.99
N TYR A 251 21.89 1.15 12.75
CA TYR A 251 20.61 1.65 13.23
C TYR A 251 19.51 1.27 12.24
N ALA A 252 18.35 0.88 12.74
CA ALA A 252 17.13 0.73 11.96
C ALA A 252 16.12 1.78 12.42
N VAL A 253 15.71 2.65 11.49
CA VAL A 253 14.67 3.65 11.73
C VAL A 253 13.33 3.06 11.34
N GLN A 254 12.42 2.96 12.30
CA GLN A 254 11.04 2.55 12.13
C GLN A 254 10.17 3.79 12.25
N ARG A 255 9.37 4.08 11.22
CA ARG A 255 8.47 5.22 11.21
C ARG A 255 7.08 4.75 11.58
N ASP A 256 6.52 5.38 12.60
CA ASP A 256 5.10 5.32 12.85
C ASP A 256 4.41 6.31 11.90
N TYR A 257 3.67 5.78 10.92
CA TYR A 257 2.97 6.61 9.95
C TYR A 257 1.74 7.31 10.55
N THR A 258 1.32 6.91 11.75
CA THR A 258 0.18 7.51 12.46
C THR A 258 0.58 8.76 13.23
N THR A 259 1.65 8.68 14.01
CA THR A 259 2.18 9.77 14.83
C THR A 259 3.27 10.58 14.12
N ASN A 260 3.79 10.07 12.99
CA ASN A 260 5.01 10.55 12.31
C ASN A 260 6.31 10.34 13.09
N GLU A 261 6.26 9.68 14.24
CA GLU A 261 7.44 9.49 15.08
C GLU A 261 8.40 8.48 14.46
N GLU A 262 9.69 8.71 14.66
CA GLU A 262 10.74 7.80 14.23
C GLU A 262 11.38 7.15 15.46
N ASN A 263 11.14 5.86 15.61
CA ASN A 263 11.77 5.01 16.59
C ASN A 263 13.04 4.39 16.00
N VAL A 264 14.09 4.34 16.80
CA VAL A 264 15.39 3.83 16.36
C VAL A 264 15.83 2.68 17.22
N SER A 265 16.12 1.56 16.58
CA SER A 265 16.68 0.37 17.22
C SER A 265 18.09 0.10 16.70
N LEU A 266 18.93 -0.52 17.52
CA LEU A 266 20.20 -1.09 17.07
C LEU A 266 19.94 -2.52 16.62
N VAL A 267 20.39 -2.86 15.42
CA VAL A 267 20.14 -4.18 14.83
C VAL A 267 21.39 -4.78 14.23
N TYR A 268 21.50 -6.10 14.30
CA TYR A 268 22.46 -6.86 13.52
C TYR A 268 21.80 -7.33 12.22
N VAL A 269 22.48 -7.11 11.10
CA VAL A 269 22.05 -7.60 9.77
C VAL A 269 23.18 -8.33 9.06
N PRO A 270 22.89 -9.37 8.25
CA PRO A 270 23.87 -9.98 7.36
C PRO A 270 24.53 -8.96 6.43
N SER A 271 25.86 -8.98 6.35
CA SER A 271 26.63 -8.08 5.48
C SER A 271 27.95 -8.74 5.03
N PRO A 272 28.19 -8.96 3.72
CA PRO A 272 27.29 -8.62 2.61
C PRO A 272 25.99 -9.45 2.67
N THR A 273 24.94 -8.94 2.02
CA THR A 273 23.69 -9.70 1.89
C THR A 273 23.91 -10.86 0.92
N ILE A 274 24.06 -12.06 1.47
CA ILE A 274 24.15 -13.30 0.68
C ILE A 274 22.73 -13.67 0.24
N GLN A 275 22.44 -13.51 -1.06
CA GLN A 275 21.14 -13.94 -1.62
C GLN A 275 21.09 -15.47 -1.78
N GLY A 276 22.24 -16.13 -1.88
CA GLY A 276 22.35 -17.58 -1.86
C GLY A 276 23.65 -18.11 -2.46
N VAL A 277 23.67 -19.41 -2.74
CA VAL A 277 24.76 -20.14 -3.40
C VAL A 277 24.20 -20.88 -4.60
N HIS A 278 24.82 -20.71 -5.77
CA HIS A 278 24.46 -21.45 -6.98
C HIS A 278 24.64 -22.95 -6.73
N ALA A 279 23.58 -23.73 -6.91
CA ALA A 279 23.52 -25.11 -6.46
C ALA A 279 24.49 -26.04 -7.22
N LYS A 280 24.86 -25.75 -8.47
CA LYS A 280 25.87 -26.52 -9.22
C LYS A 280 27.31 -26.04 -9.07
N THR A 281 27.54 -24.73 -9.13
CA THR A 281 28.90 -24.17 -9.20
C THR A 281 29.48 -23.85 -7.82
N GLY A 282 28.64 -23.64 -6.81
CA GLY A 282 29.05 -23.16 -5.50
C GLY A 282 29.39 -21.66 -5.48
N GLU A 283 29.14 -20.94 -6.56
CA GLU A 283 29.34 -19.49 -6.63
C GLU A 283 28.31 -18.75 -5.76
N TRP A 284 28.73 -17.63 -5.19
CA TRP A 284 27.87 -16.79 -4.36
C TRP A 284 26.93 -15.96 -5.22
N SER A 285 25.65 -15.96 -4.87
CA SER A 285 24.66 -15.05 -5.39
C SER A 285 24.66 -13.77 -4.57
N ILE A 286 25.18 -12.67 -5.13
CA ILE A 286 25.27 -11.35 -4.50
C ILE A 286 24.79 -10.31 -5.51
N ASN A 287 23.89 -9.41 -5.11
CA ASN A 287 23.38 -8.31 -5.95
C ASN A 287 22.95 -8.79 -7.36
N ASN A 288 22.23 -9.90 -7.42
CA ASN A 288 21.74 -10.55 -8.64
C ASN A 288 22.86 -10.98 -9.60
N SER A 289 24.07 -11.23 -9.11
CA SER A 289 25.22 -11.75 -9.88
C SER A 289 25.86 -12.94 -9.19
N PHE A 290 26.45 -13.85 -9.97
CA PHE A 290 27.26 -14.95 -9.45
C PHE A 290 28.73 -14.53 -9.34
N VAL A 291 29.31 -14.69 -8.16
CA VAL A 291 30.71 -14.36 -7.88
C VAL A 291 31.42 -15.53 -7.20
N SER A 292 32.67 -15.78 -7.58
CA SER A 292 33.47 -16.87 -7.01
C SER A 292 33.98 -16.58 -5.61
N GLU A 293 34.07 -15.30 -5.24
CA GLU A 293 34.55 -14.82 -3.94
C GLU A 293 33.59 -13.76 -3.41
N LEU A 294 33.36 -13.75 -2.10
CA LEU A 294 32.55 -12.72 -1.47
C LEU A 294 33.26 -11.36 -1.55
N PRO A 295 32.51 -10.26 -1.72
CA PRO A 295 33.10 -8.93 -1.74
C PRO A 295 33.81 -8.63 -0.41
N GLU A 296 34.86 -7.82 -0.48
CA GLU A 296 35.51 -7.31 0.72
C GLU A 296 34.50 -6.52 1.57
N LYS A 297 34.73 -6.52 2.88
CA LYS A 297 33.88 -5.82 3.84
C LYS A 297 33.76 -4.34 3.46
N GLU A 298 32.52 -3.88 3.34
CA GLU A 298 32.20 -2.48 3.02
C GLU A 298 32.88 -1.52 4.00
N GLN A 299 33.56 -0.51 3.46
CA GLN A 299 34.10 0.60 4.25
C GLN A 299 33.20 1.82 4.10
N LEU A 300 32.62 2.25 5.22
CA LEU A 300 31.81 3.47 5.28
C LEU A 300 32.73 4.69 5.35
N ASN A 301 33.00 5.30 4.20
CA ASN A 301 33.74 6.54 4.10
C ASN A 301 32.77 7.70 4.04
N ARG A 302 32.87 8.65 4.98
CA ARG A 302 32.04 9.86 4.94
C ARG A 302 32.32 10.66 3.67
N LEU A 303 31.28 11.30 3.13
CA LEU A 303 31.44 12.29 2.06
C LEU A 303 32.32 13.44 2.55
N ARG A 304 32.16 13.80 3.83
CA ARG A 304 32.92 14.86 4.50
C ARG A 304 33.07 14.57 5.98
N GLU A 305 34.24 14.87 6.54
CA GLU A 305 34.49 14.72 7.98
C GLU A 305 33.88 15.85 8.81
N GLU A 306 33.97 17.08 8.31
CA GLU A 306 33.53 18.29 8.99
C GLU A 306 32.32 18.91 8.27
N PRO A 307 31.38 19.52 8.99
CA PRO A 307 30.26 20.24 8.39
C PRO A 307 30.73 21.39 7.50
N LEU A 308 29.95 21.69 6.45
CA LEU A 308 30.11 22.91 5.67
C LEU A 308 29.67 24.12 6.50
N GLU A 309 30.18 25.31 6.15
CA GLU A 309 29.69 26.54 6.76
C GLU A 309 28.19 26.71 6.47
N GLU A 310 27.39 26.78 7.52
CA GLU A 310 25.95 26.99 7.40
C GLU A 310 25.68 28.35 6.76
N LYS A 311 24.68 28.40 5.87
CA LYS A 311 24.16 29.69 5.40
C LYS A 311 23.63 30.46 6.61
N THR A 312 24.12 31.68 6.75
CA THR A 312 23.80 32.55 7.89
C THR A 312 22.46 33.27 7.74
N SER A 313 21.68 32.99 6.69
CA SER A 313 20.40 33.66 6.42
C SER A 313 19.43 32.71 5.72
N PRO A 314 18.16 32.66 6.17
CA PRO A 314 17.12 31.87 5.51
C PRO A 314 16.92 32.28 4.06
N VAL A 315 16.60 31.32 3.20
CA VAL A 315 16.24 31.59 1.81
C VAL A 315 14.87 32.25 1.71
N SER A 316 14.68 33.09 0.70
CA SER A 316 13.38 33.70 0.37
C SER A 316 12.64 32.90 -0.70
N ARG A 317 11.34 33.19 -0.86
CA ARG A 317 10.53 32.62 -1.97
C ARG A 317 11.13 32.92 -3.35
N GLU A 318 11.80 34.05 -3.53
CA GLU A 318 12.41 34.39 -4.81
C GLU A 318 13.71 33.61 -5.04
N ASP A 319 14.49 33.35 -3.98
CA ASP A 319 15.69 32.51 -4.06
C ASP A 319 15.30 31.07 -4.47
N VAL A 320 14.22 30.54 -3.89
CA VAL A 320 13.71 29.19 -4.25
C VAL A 320 13.21 29.15 -5.71
N LYS A 321 12.54 30.20 -6.18
CA LYS A 321 12.14 30.28 -7.61
C LYS A 321 13.34 30.33 -8.54
N GLN A 322 14.39 31.07 -8.17
CA GLN A 322 15.58 31.16 -8.98
C GLN A 322 16.30 29.81 -9.02
N MET A 323 16.50 29.18 -7.85
CA MET A 323 17.06 27.83 -7.75
C MET A 323 16.28 26.83 -8.61
N ALA A 324 14.94 26.86 -8.57
CA ALA A 324 14.13 25.97 -9.40
C ALA A 324 14.29 26.23 -10.89
N LYS A 325 14.44 27.49 -11.33
CA LYS A 325 14.70 27.82 -12.75
C LYS A 325 16.07 27.34 -13.21
N ASP A 326 17.07 27.39 -12.33
CA ASP A 326 18.43 26.95 -12.64
C ASP A 326 18.52 25.41 -12.73
N LEU A 327 17.75 24.70 -11.89
CA LEU A 327 17.69 23.24 -11.87
C LEU A 327 16.76 22.62 -12.92
N LEU A 328 15.65 23.29 -13.24
CA LEU A 328 14.63 22.79 -14.17
C LEU A 328 14.93 23.25 -15.60
N THR A 329 16.11 22.92 -16.10
CA THR A 329 16.42 23.06 -17.53
C THR A 329 15.52 22.10 -18.33
N VAL A 330 14.74 22.65 -19.25
CA VAL A 330 13.77 21.91 -20.09
C VAL A 330 14.21 21.88 -21.55
N SER A 331 13.75 20.89 -22.32
CA SER A 331 14.01 20.79 -23.75
C SER A 331 13.42 21.97 -24.55
N GLU A 332 13.95 22.23 -25.76
CA GLU A 332 13.53 23.38 -26.59
C GLU A 332 12.03 23.40 -26.95
N ASP A 333 11.38 22.24 -26.96
CA ASP A 333 9.95 22.06 -27.25
C ASP A 333 9.04 22.13 -26.01
N ALA A 334 9.63 22.38 -24.84
CA ALA A 334 8.93 22.40 -23.56
C ALA A 334 8.97 23.78 -22.89
N GLU A 335 7.94 24.08 -22.09
CA GLU A 335 7.84 25.31 -21.31
C GLU A 335 7.68 25.00 -19.81
N LEU A 336 8.57 25.56 -18.98
CA LEU A 336 8.48 25.50 -17.53
C LEU A 336 7.48 26.52 -16.98
N ASN A 337 6.47 26.03 -16.27
CA ASN A 337 5.44 26.83 -15.61
C ASN A 337 5.49 26.64 -14.10
N ILE A 338 5.96 27.63 -13.36
CA ILE A 338 5.88 27.64 -11.89
C ILE A 338 4.46 28.08 -11.46
N ARG A 339 3.73 27.18 -10.79
CA ARG A 339 2.33 27.37 -10.39
C ARG A 339 2.20 28.13 -9.08
N SER A 340 2.98 27.74 -8.08
CA SER A 340 2.93 28.35 -6.74
C SER A 340 4.22 28.13 -5.98
N VAL A 341 4.45 28.98 -4.97
CA VAL A 341 5.47 28.79 -3.94
C VAL A 341 4.81 29.05 -2.59
N GLN A 342 4.66 27.98 -1.81
CA GLN A 342 4.02 28.01 -0.50
C GLN A 342 5.06 27.75 0.57
N GLU A 343 4.92 28.46 1.68
CA GLU A 343 5.66 28.17 2.91
C GLU A 343 4.79 27.22 3.73
N THR A 344 5.38 26.13 4.19
CA THR A 344 4.71 25.09 4.96
C THR A 344 5.70 24.52 5.98
N GLU A 345 5.24 23.61 6.81
CA GLU A 345 6.07 22.88 7.76
C GLU A 345 6.05 21.40 7.38
N ARG A 346 7.19 20.75 7.51
CA ARG A 346 7.34 19.32 7.27
C ARG A 346 8.13 18.70 8.42
N ASN A 347 7.45 17.95 9.28
CA ASN A 347 8.04 17.33 10.48
C ASN A 347 8.78 18.34 11.39
N GLY A 348 8.14 19.48 11.72
CA GLY A 348 8.77 20.50 12.56
C GLY A 348 9.79 21.40 11.85
N VAL A 349 10.04 21.19 10.55
CA VAL A 349 10.98 21.99 9.76
C VAL A 349 10.24 22.88 8.78
N ALA A 350 10.50 24.19 8.82
CA ALA A 350 9.93 25.14 7.88
C ALA A 350 10.53 24.95 6.47
N VAL A 351 9.67 24.79 5.47
CA VAL A 351 10.07 24.54 4.07
C VAL A 351 9.29 25.41 3.09
N PHE A 352 9.88 25.63 1.92
CA PHE A 352 9.17 26.11 0.75
C PHE A 352 8.84 24.95 -0.19
N SER A 353 7.57 24.81 -0.53
CA SER A 353 7.07 23.89 -1.54
C SER A 353 6.71 24.66 -2.81
N LEU A 354 7.49 24.47 -3.88
CA LEU A 354 7.32 25.10 -5.18
C LEU A 354 6.69 24.10 -6.15
N GLN A 355 5.46 24.34 -6.57
CA GLN A 355 4.75 23.50 -7.55
C GLN A 355 5.07 23.99 -8.97
N TYR A 356 5.45 23.08 -9.87
CA TYR A 356 5.76 23.40 -11.25
C TYR A 356 5.14 22.39 -12.22
N MET A 357 5.05 22.79 -13.49
CA MET A 357 4.59 21.95 -14.59
C MET A 357 5.45 22.23 -15.83
N ILE A 358 5.87 21.18 -16.52
CA ILE A 358 6.57 21.25 -17.81
C ILE A 358 5.55 20.89 -18.88
N GLN A 359 5.30 21.84 -19.78
CA GLN A 359 4.26 21.72 -20.80
C GLN A 359 4.89 21.49 -22.17
N ARG A 360 4.43 20.46 -22.89
CA ARG A 360 4.78 20.16 -24.29
C ARG A 360 3.49 20.04 -25.10
N GLY A 361 3.21 21.05 -25.93
CA GLY A 361 1.93 21.14 -26.64
C GLY A 361 0.71 21.20 -25.69
N ASN A 362 -0.21 20.24 -25.83
CA ASN A 362 -1.45 20.16 -25.03
C ASN A 362 -1.33 19.26 -23.78
N SER A 363 -0.18 18.63 -23.55
CA SER A 363 0.10 17.79 -22.39
C SER A 363 1.15 18.44 -21.50
N GLY A 364 1.15 18.10 -20.21
CA GLY A 364 2.18 18.56 -19.29
C GLY A 364 2.27 17.68 -18.07
N HIS A 365 3.49 17.57 -17.54
CA HIS A 365 3.82 16.78 -16.36
C HIS A 365 4.44 17.72 -15.33
N GLY A 366 4.11 17.54 -14.06
CA GLY A 366 4.53 18.47 -13.01
C GLY A 366 4.64 17.78 -11.66
N THR A 367 5.40 18.41 -10.78
CA THR A 367 5.61 17.98 -9.39
C THR A 367 6.09 19.19 -8.59
N SER A 368 6.64 18.96 -7.40
CA SER A 368 7.16 20.00 -6.53
C SER A 368 8.68 19.93 -6.33
N VAL A 369 9.28 21.09 -6.13
CA VAL A 369 10.59 21.25 -5.49
C VAL A 369 10.37 21.66 -4.03
N VAL A 370 11.01 20.97 -3.09
CA VAL A 370 10.91 21.25 -1.65
C VAL A 370 12.27 21.64 -1.12
N VAL A 371 12.36 22.83 -0.52
CA VAL A 371 13.60 23.43 -0.02
C VAL A 371 13.41 23.84 1.44
N GLU A 372 14.36 23.51 2.29
CA GLU A 372 14.37 23.95 3.69
C GLU A 372 14.63 25.45 3.78
N LYS A 373 13.82 26.16 4.57
CA LYS A 373 13.84 27.63 4.62
C LYS A 373 15.12 28.16 5.25
N GLU A 374 15.57 27.57 6.34
CA GLU A 374 16.69 28.11 7.13
C GLU A 374 18.04 27.86 6.43
N THR A 375 18.22 26.67 5.86
CA THR A 375 19.49 26.22 5.25
C THR A 375 19.53 26.47 3.73
N GLY A 376 18.37 26.51 3.08
CA GLY A 376 18.26 26.50 1.62
C GLY A 376 18.63 25.15 1.00
N ASP A 377 18.69 24.07 1.78
CA ASP A 377 18.98 22.75 1.27
C ASP A 377 17.75 22.12 0.60
N ILE A 378 17.98 21.33 -0.44
CA ILE A 378 16.94 20.60 -1.14
C ILE A 378 16.54 19.38 -0.31
N VAL A 379 15.25 19.29 -0.01
CA VAL A 379 14.65 18.10 0.60
C VAL A 379 14.21 17.13 -0.48
N SER A 380 13.54 17.65 -1.52
CA SER A 380 13.06 16.84 -2.64
C SER A 380 13.04 17.65 -3.94
N PHE A 381 13.60 17.06 -4.98
CA PHE A 381 13.63 17.60 -6.33
C PHE A 381 13.61 16.44 -7.33
N ARG A 382 12.88 16.63 -8.42
CA ARG A 382 12.94 15.77 -9.61
C ARG A 382 12.67 16.65 -10.80
N ASN A 383 13.48 16.58 -11.85
CA ASN A 383 13.18 17.15 -13.15
C ASN A 383 12.44 16.10 -14.00
N VAL A 384 11.13 16.28 -14.18
CA VAL A 384 10.29 15.32 -14.90
C VAL A 384 10.54 15.31 -16.41
N ASP A 385 11.25 16.30 -16.96
CA ASP A 385 11.55 16.38 -18.39
C ASP A 385 12.42 15.22 -18.89
N TYR A 386 13.31 14.69 -18.03
CA TYR A 386 14.22 13.59 -18.37
C TYR A 386 13.50 12.28 -18.70
N SER A 387 12.27 12.08 -18.20
CA SER A 387 11.47 10.89 -18.57
C SER A 387 11.07 10.87 -20.06
N GLU A 388 11.14 12.03 -20.72
CA GLU A 388 10.77 12.21 -22.12
C GLU A 388 12.00 12.51 -23.01
N ARG A 389 13.22 12.28 -22.50
CA ARG A 389 14.49 12.48 -23.22
C ARG A 389 15.14 11.14 -23.50
N SER A 390 15.79 11.04 -24.67
CA SER A 390 16.75 9.97 -24.96
C SER A 390 18.13 10.50 -24.61
N LEU A 391 18.77 9.93 -23.59
CA LEU A 391 20.07 10.39 -23.10
C LEU A 391 21.20 9.53 -23.64
N GLU A 392 22.29 10.14 -24.07
CA GLU A 392 23.50 9.40 -24.42
C GLU A 392 24.31 9.06 -23.17
N LYS A 393 24.86 7.84 -23.09
CA LYS A 393 25.73 7.42 -21.98
C LYS A 393 27.18 7.85 -22.23
N ASN A 394 27.49 9.10 -21.90
CA ASN A 394 28.81 9.71 -22.11
C ASN A 394 29.72 9.63 -20.89
N LEU A 395 29.16 9.57 -19.68
CA LEU A 395 29.91 9.49 -18.43
C LEU A 395 30.09 8.05 -17.94
N SER A 396 31.27 7.78 -17.39
CA SER A 396 31.50 6.62 -16.53
C SER A 396 30.72 6.73 -15.22
N ARG A 397 30.59 5.61 -14.49
CA ARG A 397 29.94 5.61 -13.17
C ARG A 397 30.73 6.45 -12.18
N GLU A 398 32.06 6.44 -12.28
CA GLU A 398 32.96 7.22 -11.43
C GLU A 398 32.77 8.72 -11.66
N GLU A 399 32.73 9.18 -12.92
CA GLU A 399 32.46 10.59 -13.26
C GLU A 399 31.05 11.02 -12.81
N ALA A 400 30.05 10.15 -12.98
CA ALA A 400 28.69 10.41 -12.50
C ALA A 400 28.61 10.46 -10.97
N LEU A 401 29.40 9.64 -10.26
CA LEU A 401 29.48 9.66 -8.80
C LEU A 401 30.10 10.98 -8.33
N GLU A 402 31.16 11.47 -8.98
CA GLU A 402 31.74 12.79 -8.69
C GLU A 402 30.70 13.90 -8.84
N ALA A 403 29.93 13.90 -9.93
CA ALA A 403 28.84 14.87 -10.14
C ALA A 403 27.74 14.76 -9.05
N ALA A 404 27.38 13.55 -8.64
CA ALA A 404 26.41 13.34 -7.57
C ALA A 404 26.91 13.83 -6.21
N VAL A 405 28.20 13.66 -5.91
CA VAL A 405 28.83 14.20 -4.69
C VAL A 405 28.85 15.73 -4.72
N GLU A 406 29.21 16.34 -5.86
CA GLU A 406 29.15 17.80 -6.02
C GLU A 406 27.72 18.33 -5.81
N ALA A 407 26.70 17.64 -6.31
CA ALA A 407 25.31 17.96 -6.06
C ALA A 407 24.94 17.83 -4.58
N ALA A 408 25.41 16.79 -3.88
CA ALA A 408 25.21 16.60 -2.44
C ALA A 408 25.79 17.77 -1.64
N GLU A 409 27.00 18.21 -1.95
CA GLU A 409 27.65 19.34 -1.27
C GLU A 409 26.98 20.68 -1.59
N THR A 410 26.51 20.86 -2.83
CA THR A 410 25.90 22.11 -3.29
C THR A 410 24.48 22.30 -2.74
N TYR A 411 23.68 21.24 -2.74
CA TYR A 411 22.25 21.30 -2.44
C TYR A 411 21.85 20.68 -1.10
N GLY A 412 22.77 20.00 -0.40
CA GLY A 412 22.56 19.39 0.91
C GLY A 412 23.60 19.81 1.94
N SER A 413 24.06 21.05 1.85
CA SER A 413 25.26 21.54 2.51
C SER A 413 25.24 21.36 4.04
N SER A 414 24.09 21.55 4.70
CA SER A 414 23.99 21.46 6.17
C SER A 414 24.17 20.04 6.69
N PHE A 415 23.80 19.02 5.90
CA PHE A 415 23.76 17.63 6.36
C PHE A 415 24.73 16.70 5.63
N VAL A 416 25.42 17.13 4.57
CA VAL A 416 26.26 16.25 3.73
C VAL A 416 27.34 15.49 4.52
N HIS A 417 27.86 16.07 5.59
CA HIS A 417 28.86 15.47 6.48
C HIS A 417 28.33 14.27 7.29
N GLU A 418 27.02 14.11 7.38
CA GLU A 418 26.37 12.96 8.01
C GLU A 418 26.25 11.77 7.06
N TYR A 419 26.58 11.92 5.77
CA TYR A 419 26.40 10.88 4.77
C TYR A 419 27.73 10.26 4.34
N ALA A 420 27.69 8.99 3.96
CA ALA A 420 28.83 8.27 3.40
C ALA A 420 28.68 8.02 1.91
N TYR A 421 29.81 7.74 1.25
CA TYR A 421 29.84 7.22 -0.11
C TYR A 421 28.96 5.95 -0.22
N PRO A 422 28.34 5.71 -1.39
CA PRO A 422 27.57 4.49 -1.61
C PRO A 422 28.45 3.26 -1.40
N VAL A 423 27.96 2.34 -0.56
CA VAL A 423 28.66 1.08 -0.25
C VAL A 423 28.32 -0.03 -1.24
N ASP A 424 27.22 0.11 -1.97
CA ASP A 424 26.81 -0.82 -3.02
C ASP A 424 27.31 -0.36 -4.40
N ASN A 425 27.77 -1.32 -5.20
CA ASN A 425 28.03 -1.14 -6.64
C ASN A 425 26.73 -1.01 -7.44
N GLY A 426 25.59 -1.26 -6.80
CA GLY A 426 24.22 -1.17 -7.30
C GLY A 426 24.05 -0.20 -8.45
N ILE A 427 24.09 -0.74 -9.66
CA ILE A 427 23.40 -0.15 -10.80
C ILE A 427 21.92 -0.36 -10.48
N SER A 428 21.33 0.51 -9.66
CA SER A 428 19.89 0.66 -9.75
C SER A 428 19.68 1.33 -11.09
N ASN A 429 19.27 0.56 -12.11
CA ASN A 429 18.66 1.16 -13.30
C ASN A 429 17.48 1.97 -12.76
N SER A 430 17.68 3.28 -12.64
CA SER A 430 16.58 4.23 -12.64
C SER A 430 15.76 3.87 -13.87
N GLY A 431 14.43 3.85 -13.74
CA GLY A 431 13.53 3.62 -14.88
C GLY A 431 13.60 4.71 -15.97
N ILE A 432 14.68 5.50 -16.00
CA ILE A 432 15.04 6.46 -17.04
C ILE A 432 16.38 5.99 -17.60
N GLU A 433 16.34 5.41 -18.80
CA GLU A 433 17.53 5.00 -19.54
C GLU A 433 18.52 6.17 -19.67
N GLY A 434 19.81 5.89 -19.49
CA GLY A 434 20.86 6.92 -19.57
C GLY A 434 20.98 7.83 -18.34
N THR A 435 20.60 7.36 -17.15
CA THR A 435 20.87 8.05 -15.88
C THR A 435 21.62 7.15 -14.89
N TYR A 436 22.34 7.76 -13.95
CA TYR A 436 22.96 7.08 -12.81
C TYR A 436 22.30 7.50 -11.51
N ARG A 437 21.90 6.54 -10.69
CA ARG A 437 21.34 6.78 -9.35
C ARG A 437 22.27 6.26 -8.27
N PHE A 438 22.52 7.09 -7.28
CA PHE A 438 23.36 6.80 -6.12
C PHE A 438 22.55 6.92 -4.84
N SER A 439 22.81 6.04 -3.88
CA SER A 439 22.25 6.07 -2.52
C SER A 439 23.39 6.28 -1.53
N PHE A 440 23.40 7.43 -0.89
CA PHE A 440 24.37 7.79 0.13
C PHE A 440 23.72 7.50 1.49
N PRO A 441 24.17 6.49 2.25
CA PRO A 441 23.60 6.17 3.56
C PRO A 441 23.98 7.23 4.59
N GLN A 442 23.05 7.59 5.48
CA GLN A 442 23.40 8.38 6.66
C GLN A 442 24.25 7.53 7.62
N VAL A 443 25.20 8.16 8.32
CA VAL A 443 26.12 7.54 9.26
C VAL A 443 26.12 8.26 10.61
N LYS A 444 25.81 7.51 11.66
CA LYS A 444 25.84 7.98 13.06
C LYS A 444 26.79 7.08 13.87
N ASN A 445 27.71 7.66 14.64
CA ASN A 445 28.68 6.91 15.45
C ASN A 445 29.49 5.84 14.66
N GLY A 446 29.74 6.09 13.37
CA GLY A 446 30.42 5.13 12.48
C GLY A 446 29.54 3.97 11.99
N LEU A 447 28.26 3.95 12.33
CA LEU A 447 27.27 2.96 11.90
C LEU A 447 26.34 3.55 10.83
N PRO A 448 25.93 2.77 9.82
CA PRO A 448 24.93 3.22 8.85
C PRO A 448 23.55 3.27 9.51
N VAL A 449 22.68 4.12 8.97
CA VAL A 449 21.29 4.29 9.42
C VAL A 449 20.34 3.78 8.33
N GLN A 450 19.81 2.57 8.52
CA GLN A 450 18.79 2.01 7.64
C GLN A 450 17.50 2.83 7.74
N GLY A 451 16.90 3.12 6.59
CA GLY A 451 15.72 3.97 6.46
C GLY A 451 16.05 5.43 6.11
N ARG A 452 17.28 5.90 6.41
CA ARG A 452 17.74 7.26 6.12
C ARG A 452 18.91 7.27 5.14
N SER A 453 18.62 7.64 3.89
CA SER A 453 19.64 7.85 2.86
C SER A 453 19.28 9.03 1.97
N LEU A 454 20.33 9.63 1.41
CA LEU A 454 20.25 10.65 0.37
C LEU A 454 20.32 9.95 -0.99
N HIS A 455 19.30 10.11 -1.81
CA HIS A 455 19.28 9.57 -3.16
C HIS A 455 19.50 10.70 -4.17
N ILE A 456 20.49 10.53 -5.03
CA ILE A 456 20.79 11.48 -6.10
C ILE A 456 20.81 10.72 -7.42
N THR A 457 20.11 11.26 -8.41
CA THR A 457 20.17 10.77 -9.79
C THR A 457 20.76 11.86 -10.66
N VAL A 458 21.75 11.51 -11.47
CA VAL A 458 22.38 12.41 -12.44
C VAL A 458 22.25 11.84 -13.86
N SER A 459 22.27 12.73 -14.84
CA SER A 459 22.30 12.39 -16.26
C SER A 459 23.61 11.70 -16.62
N ALA A 460 23.56 10.60 -17.36
CA ALA A 460 24.77 9.96 -17.88
C ALA A 460 25.38 10.71 -19.08
N GLU A 461 24.69 11.72 -19.61
CA GLU A 461 25.15 12.51 -20.77
C GLU A 461 26.14 13.60 -20.36
N ASP A 462 25.87 14.26 -19.24
CA ASP A 462 26.54 15.50 -18.84
C ASP A 462 26.67 15.68 -17.31
N GLY A 463 26.10 14.78 -16.50
CA GLY A 463 26.17 14.85 -15.04
C GLY A 463 25.16 15.81 -14.41
N GLU A 464 24.24 16.38 -15.18
CA GLU A 464 23.20 17.27 -14.66
C GLU A 464 22.30 16.56 -13.62
N LEU A 465 21.87 17.30 -12.60
CA LEU A 465 21.02 16.77 -11.53
C LEU A 465 19.61 16.46 -12.06
N VAL A 466 19.24 15.19 -12.04
CA VAL A 466 17.91 14.71 -12.46
C VAL A 466 16.96 14.64 -11.27
N SER A 467 17.43 14.14 -10.13
CA SER A 467 16.63 14.09 -8.90
C SER A 467 17.49 14.13 -7.66
N PHE A 468 16.96 14.73 -6.60
CA PHE A 468 17.57 14.80 -5.28
C PHE A 468 16.50 14.48 -4.24
N ASN A 469 16.69 13.46 -3.42
CA ASN A 469 15.70 13.07 -2.42
C ASN A 469 16.40 12.74 -1.11
N ASN A 470 16.23 13.61 -0.12
CA ASN A 470 16.67 13.38 1.24
C ASN A 470 15.52 12.79 2.05
N ARG A 471 15.70 11.56 2.55
CA ARG A 471 14.70 10.89 3.39
C ARG A 471 14.73 11.31 4.87
N ARG A 472 15.54 12.31 5.24
CA ARG A 472 15.55 12.87 6.60
C ARG A 472 14.15 13.39 6.96
N ASN A 473 13.64 12.93 8.10
CA ASN A 473 12.34 13.31 8.64
C ASN A 473 12.55 14.04 9.98
N GLY A 474 13.07 15.27 9.92
CA GLY A 474 13.50 15.99 11.13
C GLY A 474 14.69 15.33 11.84
N ASP A 475 14.97 15.78 13.05
CA ASP A 475 16.06 15.26 13.88
C ASP A 475 15.57 14.13 14.79
N ILE A 476 16.29 13.00 14.75
CA ILE A 476 16.15 11.96 15.76
C ILE A 476 16.88 12.45 17.00
N THR A 477 16.14 12.61 18.09
CA THR A 477 16.67 13.06 19.39
C THR A 477 17.16 11.89 20.24
N ASN A 478 16.55 10.71 20.10
CA ASN A 478 16.84 9.52 20.90
C ASN A 478 17.55 8.46 20.07
N TRP A 479 18.88 8.40 20.20
CA TRP A 479 19.70 7.35 19.59
C TRP A 479 20.10 6.33 20.65
N PRO A 480 19.88 5.02 20.42
CA PRO A 480 20.43 3.99 21.28
C PRO A 480 21.97 4.04 21.29
N ASP A 481 22.58 3.74 22.44
CA ASP A 481 24.04 3.67 22.56
C ASP A 481 24.56 2.35 21.96
N PRO A 482 25.45 2.38 20.94
CA PRO A 482 26.07 1.18 20.38
C PRO A 482 26.79 0.30 21.40
N GLU A 483 27.23 0.86 22.54
CA GLU A 483 27.87 0.08 23.61
C GLU A 483 26.89 -0.90 24.30
N ASN A 484 25.58 -0.69 24.16
CA ASN A 484 24.56 -1.60 24.69
C ASN A 484 24.34 -2.84 23.82
N ALA A 485 24.89 -2.88 22.61
CA ALA A 485 24.74 -4.04 21.74
C ALA A 485 25.43 -5.27 22.34
N VAL A 486 24.78 -6.44 22.26
CA VAL A 486 25.42 -7.74 22.50
C VAL A 486 26.63 -7.90 21.59
N ASP A 487 27.59 -8.72 22.00
CA ASP A 487 28.74 -8.95 21.16
C ASP A 487 28.33 -9.64 19.85
N LYS A 488 29.02 -9.25 18.76
CA LYS A 488 28.74 -9.76 17.42
C LYS A 488 28.84 -11.28 17.31
N GLU A 489 29.69 -11.94 18.11
CA GLU A 489 29.85 -13.39 18.05
C GLU A 489 28.61 -14.09 18.59
N THR A 490 28.03 -13.60 19.69
CA THR A 490 26.74 -14.08 20.20
C THR A 490 25.65 -14.00 19.13
N ALA A 491 25.43 -12.80 18.55
CA ALA A 491 24.44 -12.63 17.49
C ALA A 491 24.73 -13.53 16.27
N LEU A 492 26.00 -13.70 15.90
CA LEU A 492 26.38 -14.57 14.78
C LEU A 492 26.04 -16.04 15.04
N GLN A 493 26.18 -16.52 16.28
CA GLN A 493 25.76 -17.87 16.65
C GLN A 493 24.24 -18.02 16.57
N ASP A 494 23.48 -17.03 17.01
CA ASP A 494 22.01 -17.07 16.94
C ASP A 494 21.51 -17.12 15.50
N TYR A 495 22.06 -16.27 14.62
CA TYR A 495 21.81 -16.36 13.18
C TYR A 495 22.16 -17.74 12.61
N LYS A 496 23.31 -18.32 12.98
CA LYS A 496 23.74 -19.65 12.50
C LYS A 496 22.84 -20.78 13.01
N ASN A 497 22.26 -20.64 14.20
CA ASN A 497 21.36 -21.64 14.79
C ASN A 497 20.02 -21.69 14.06
N GLU A 498 19.54 -20.56 13.55
CA GLU A 498 18.26 -20.47 12.82
C GLU A 498 18.39 -20.64 11.30
N LEU A 499 19.59 -20.41 10.76
CA LEU A 499 19.81 -20.47 9.32
C LEU A 499 19.63 -21.89 8.77
N ASN A 500 18.76 -22.00 7.78
CA ASN A 500 18.57 -23.13 6.90
C ASN A 500 18.90 -22.72 5.46
N ALA A 501 19.34 -23.69 4.65
CA ALA A 501 19.42 -23.50 3.20
C ALA A 501 18.15 -24.03 2.52
N GLU A 502 17.46 -23.18 1.76
CA GLU A 502 16.30 -23.56 0.95
C GLU A 502 16.63 -23.50 -0.52
N LEU A 503 16.26 -24.55 -1.27
CA LEU A 503 16.50 -24.60 -2.71
C LEU A 503 15.35 -23.88 -3.44
N SER A 504 15.69 -22.99 -4.36
CA SER A 504 14.72 -22.29 -5.20
C SER A 504 15.27 -22.06 -6.61
N TYR A 505 14.36 -21.81 -7.56
CA TYR A 505 14.70 -21.28 -8.86
C TYR A 505 14.68 -19.76 -8.83
N ALA A 506 15.77 -19.11 -9.23
CA ALA A 506 15.89 -17.66 -9.30
C ALA A 506 16.43 -17.21 -10.65
N SER A 507 15.99 -16.04 -11.11
CA SER A 507 16.52 -15.39 -12.31
C SER A 507 17.67 -14.46 -11.93
N HIS A 508 18.80 -14.57 -12.63
CA HIS A 508 20.04 -13.82 -12.38
C HIS A 508 20.44 -13.00 -13.61
N ASP A 509 19.66 -12.00 -13.96
CA ASP A 509 20.10 -10.92 -14.85
C ASP A 509 19.12 -9.74 -14.80
N LEU A 510 19.65 -8.52 -14.70
CA LEU A 510 18.85 -7.29 -14.84
C LEU A 510 18.86 -6.77 -16.29
N GLN A 511 19.68 -7.32 -17.19
CA GLN A 511 19.98 -6.71 -18.49
C GLN A 511 19.94 -7.62 -19.74
N ALA A 512 19.79 -8.95 -19.67
CA ALA A 512 19.72 -9.74 -20.92
C ALA A 512 18.81 -10.98 -20.92
N ASP A 513 18.69 -11.78 -19.86
CA ASP A 513 17.84 -12.99 -19.88
C ASP A 513 17.11 -13.26 -18.56
N THR A 514 15.96 -12.59 -18.37
CA THR A 514 15.04 -12.89 -17.25
C THR A 514 14.29 -14.22 -17.40
N ASN A 515 14.50 -14.92 -18.53
CA ASN A 515 13.80 -16.16 -18.83
C ASN A 515 14.56 -17.41 -18.37
N THR A 516 15.79 -17.27 -17.88
CA THR A 516 16.62 -18.39 -17.41
C THR A 516 16.69 -18.42 -15.88
N TYR A 517 16.31 -19.55 -15.32
CA TYR A 517 16.24 -19.78 -13.88
C TYR A 517 17.32 -20.76 -13.43
N HIS A 518 18.15 -20.30 -12.49
CA HIS A 518 19.23 -21.06 -11.86
C HIS A 518 18.76 -21.66 -10.53
N LEU A 519 19.33 -22.80 -10.16
CA LEU A 519 19.10 -23.39 -8.85
C LEU A 519 19.98 -22.71 -7.80
N ILE A 520 19.36 -22.17 -6.76
CA ILE A 520 20.06 -21.43 -5.70
C ILE A 520 19.61 -21.93 -4.33
N TYR A 521 20.59 -22.21 -3.48
CA TYR A 521 20.40 -22.37 -2.05
C TYR A 521 20.39 -21.00 -1.38
N GLN A 522 19.22 -20.52 -1.01
CA GLN A 522 19.01 -19.25 -0.33
C GLN A 522 19.01 -19.45 1.20
N PRO A 523 19.58 -18.52 1.99
CA PRO A 523 19.43 -18.55 3.44
C PRO A 523 17.98 -18.25 3.82
N SER A 524 17.44 -19.05 4.74
CA SER A 524 16.12 -18.89 5.34
C SER A 524 16.25 -19.03 6.86
N TYR A 525 15.60 -18.15 7.62
CA TYR A 525 15.66 -18.12 9.07
C TYR A 525 14.30 -18.50 9.66
N GLN A 526 14.30 -19.17 10.81
CA GLN A 526 13.05 -19.47 11.52
C GLN A 526 12.32 -18.17 11.92
N SER A 527 13.08 -17.13 12.26
CA SER A 527 12.59 -15.79 12.56
C SER A 527 12.39 -14.90 11.33
N ASN A 528 12.15 -15.47 10.15
CA ASN A 528 11.89 -14.68 8.93
C ASN A 528 10.76 -13.67 9.16
N GLY A 529 11.04 -12.38 8.93
CA GLY A 529 10.10 -11.27 9.18
C GLY A 529 10.41 -10.48 10.46
N LEU A 530 11.21 -11.05 11.36
CA LEU A 530 11.73 -10.38 12.55
C LEU A 530 13.08 -9.70 12.26
N TYR A 531 13.46 -8.74 13.09
CA TYR A 531 14.82 -8.21 13.12
C TYR A 531 15.52 -8.62 14.43
N TYR A 532 16.84 -8.77 14.39
CA TYR A 532 17.62 -9.06 15.59
C TYR A 532 17.92 -7.76 16.34
N ASP A 533 17.25 -7.52 17.47
CA ASP A 533 17.54 -6.38 18.33
C ASP A 533 18.89 -6.60 19.01
N ALA A 534 19.86 -5.77 18.64
CA ALA A 534 21.21 -5.91 19.13
C ALA A 534 21.34 -5.53 20.61
N ALA A 535 20.49 -4.64 21.14
CA ALA A 535 20.55 -4.23 22.54
C ALA A 535 19.91 -5.27 23.46
N ALA A 536 18.79 -5.88 23.03
CA ALA A 536 18.11 -6.94 23.78
C ALA A 536 18.78 -8.32 23.59
N GLY A 537 19.36 -8.57 22.42
CA GLY A 537 19.94 -9.87 22.07
C GLY A 537 18.89 -10.92 21.71
N GLU A 538 17.79 -10.50 21.08
CA GLU A 538 16.68 -11.36 20.70
C GLU A 538 16.03 -10.91 19.38
N TRP A 539 15.20 -11.77 18.79
CA TRP A 539 14.42 -11.44 17.61
C TRP A 539 13.16 -10.68 18.01
N THR A 540 12.92 -9.56 17.35
CA THR A 540 11.81 -8.66 17.65
C THR A 540 11.01 -8.39 16.37
N GLU A 541 9.70 -8.27 16.53
CA GLU A 541 8.81 -7.84 15.45
C GLU A 541 9.03 -6.36 15.13
N PRO A 542 9.05 -5.98 13.83
CA PRO A 542 8.94 -4.59 13.42
C PRO A 542 7.68 -3.97 14.03
N GLN A 543 7.79 -2.80 14.67
CA GLN A 543 6.65 -2.05 15.19
C GLN A 543 5.90 -1.37 14.04
N LEU A 544 5.38 -2.17 13.10
CA LEU A 544 4.62 -1.72 11.95
C LEU A 544 3.15 -1.59 12.35
N THR A 545 2.83 -0.58 13.15
CA THR A 545 1.46 -0.22 13.60
C THR A 545 0.72 -1.32 14.37
N GLN A 546 0.27 -1.00 15.59
CA GLN A 546 -0.27 -1.93 16.60
C GLN A 546 -1.56 -2.69 16.25
N ASN A 547 -2.01 -2.71 14.99
CA ASN A 547 -3.18 -3.47 14.58
C ASN A 547 -2.78 -4.79 13.91
N GLU A 548 -1.94 -5.58 14.57
CA GLU A 548 -2.01 -7.02 14.32
C GLU A 548 -3.31 -7.51 14.95
N SER A 549 -4.29 -7.79 14.09
CA SER A 549 -5.54 -8.42 14.48
C SER A 549 -5.21 -9.80 15.06
N SER A 550 -5.19 -9.90 16.39
CA SER A 550 -5.02 -11.18 17.07
C SER A 550 -6.15 -12.11 16.62
N THR A 551 -5.79 -13.32 16.19
CA THR A 551 -6.77 -14.35 15.83
C THR A 551 -7.40 -15.00 17.06
N GLU A 552 -6.94 -14.68 18.27
CA GLU A 552 -7.49 -15.25 19.50
C GLU A 552 -8.82 -14.61 19.86
N GLU A 553 -9.84 -15.45 20.08
CA GLU A 553 -11.14 -15.00 20.55
C GLU A 553 -11.03 -14.43 21.97
N VAL A 554 -11.40 -13.15 22.13
CA VAL A 554 -11.38 -12.47 23.43
C VAL A 554 -12.58 -12.89 24.27
N ILE A 555 -13.69 -13.25 23.64
CA ILE A 555 -14.94 -13.73 24.28
C ILE A 555 -15.36 -15.05 23.66
N THR A 556 -15.59 -16.09 24.48
CA THR A 556 -16.01 -17.42 23.99
C THR A 556 -17.40 -17.82 24.49
N ASP A 557 -17.71 -17.57 25.76
CA ASP A 557 -18.95 -18.02 26.42
C ASP A 557 -20.02 -16.90 26.52
N HIS A 558 -20.39 -16.29 25.38
CA HIS A 558 -21.42 -15.25 25.34
C HIS A 558 -22.27 -15.28 24.05
N TRP A 559 -23.55 -14.89 24.12
CA TRP A 559 -24.45 -14.89 22.95
C TRP A 559 -24.07 -13.86 21.88
N ALA A 560 -23.24 -12.89 22.23
CA ALA A 560 -22.70 -11.85 21.33
C ALA A 560 -21.19 -12.03 21.07
N ALA A 561 -20.63 -13.20 21.40
CA ALA A 561 -19.20 -13.49 21.26
C ALA A 561 -18.72 -13.24 19.83
N ASP A 562 -19.44 -13.81 18.85
CA ASP A 562 -19.18 -13.68 17.41
C ASP A 562 -19.05 -12.21 16.98
N GLN A 563 -20.03 -11.36 17.35
CA GLN A 563 -20.05 -9.94 16.98
C GLN A 563 -18.92 -9.15 17.65
N ILE A 564 -18.66 -9.41 18.93
CA ILE A 564 -17.61 -8.72 19.68
C ILE A 564 -16.24 -9.10 19.13
N ASN A 565 -15.97 -10.40 18.92
CA ASN A 565 -14.70 -10.87 18.39
C ASN A 565 -14.45 -10.33 16.98
N TYR A 566 -15.47 -10.29 16.12
CA TYR A 566 -15.33 -9.69 14.79
C TYR A 566 -15.00 -8.19 14.88
N MET A 567 -15.67 -7.43 15.75
CA MET A 567 -15.36 -6.00 15.94
C MET A 567 -13.95 -5.75 16.47
N VAL A 568 -13.44 -6.63 17.34
CA VAL A 568 -12.03 -6.57 17.78
C VAL A 568 -11.11 -6.85 16.59
N GLN A 569 -11.38 -7.92 15.85
CA GLN A 569 -10.55 -8.30 14.69
C GLN A 569 -10.55 -7.23 13.58
N SER A 570 -11.66 -6.53 13.41
CA SER A 570 -11.82 -5.44 12.43
C SER A 570 -11.32 -4.08 12.93
N GLY A 571 -10.81 -3.97 14.16
CA GLY A 571 -10.33 -2.69 14.72
C GLY A 571 -11.42 -1.67 15.05
N ILE A 572 -12.68 -2.11 15.10
CA ILE A 572 -13.84 -1.31 15.50
C ILE A 572 -13.87 -1.15 17.03
N LEU A 573 -13.52 -2.21 17.75
CA LEU A 573 -13.46 -2.25 19.21
C LEU A 573 -12.02 -2.54 19.64
N SER A 574 -11.42 -1.63 20.39
CA SER A 574 -10.10 -1.87 20.99
C SER A 574 -10.21 -2.87 22.14
N ALA A 575 -9.22 -3.75 22.25
CA ALA A 575 -9.03 -4.67 23.37
C ALA A 575 -7.54 -4.66 23.72
N ASP A 576 -7.15 -3.74 24.62
CA ASP A 576 -5.74 -3.59 25.01
C ASP A 576 -5.25 -4.86 25.73
N GLU A 577 -3.94 -5.13 25.64
CA GLU A 577 -3.34 -6.32 26.23
C GLU A 577 -3.59 -6.38 27.75
N GLY A 578 -4.40 -7.36 28.18
CA GLY A 578 -4.78 -7.57 29.58
C GLY A 578 -6.08 -6.89 30.02
N GLU A 579 -6.78 -6.18 29.14
CA GLU A 579 -8.14 -5.68 29.40
C GLU A 579 -9.19 -6.78 29.16
N GLU A 580 -10.01 -7.05 30.17
CA GLU A 580 -11.13 -7.99 30.04
C GLU A 580 -12.34 -7.25 29.46
N LEU A 581 -12.72 -7.57 28.22
CA LEU A 581 -13.99 -7.13 27.66
C LEU A 581 -15.14 -7.79 28.43
N LYS A 582 -16.13 -6.99 28.84
CA LYS A 582 -17.26 -7.46 29.65
C LYS A 582 -18.58 -7.26 28.93
N PRO A 583 -19.08 -8.27 28.20
CA PRO A 583 -20.25 -8.14 27.33
C PRO A 583 -21.53 -7.61 28.00
N ASN A 584 -21.69 -7.83 29.31
CA ASN A 584 -22.89 -7.46 30.06
C ASN A 584 -22.75 -6.15 30.87
N GLU A 585 -21.58 -5.49 30.85
CA GLU A 585 -21.42 -4.18 31.49
C GLU A 585 -21.83 -3.05 30.53
N ALA A 586 -22.28 -1.93 31.10
CA ALA A 586 -22.66 -0.72 30.37
C ALA A 586 -21.44 -0.12 29.67
N VAL A 587 -21.62 0.38 28.45
CA VAL A 587 -20.58 1.10 27.71
C VAL A 587 -20.67 2.61 27.95
N SER A 588 -19.52 3.27 27.89
CA SER A 588 -19.46 4.73 27.88
C SER A 588 -19.95 5.29 26.54
N LYS A 589 -20.34 6.57 26.54
CA LYS A 589 -20.69 7.32 25.32
C LYS A 589 -19.54 7.37 24.33
N GLY A 590 -18.30 7.46 24.80
CA GLY A 590 -17.10 7.40 23.97
C GLY A 590 -16.97 6.07 23.23
N THR A 591 -16.99 4.95 23.95
CA THR A 591 -16.93 3.60 23.36
C THR A 591 -18.12 3.36 22.43
N ALA A 592 -19.31 3.81 22.83
CA ALA A 592 -20.50 3.60 22.02
C ALA A 592 -20.43 4.35 20.69
N LEU A 593 -19.95 5.60 20.72
CA LEU A 593 -19.77 6.41 19.52
C LEU A 593 -18.68 5.82 18.62
N GLU A 594 -17.57 5.36 19.20
CA GLU A 594 -16.49 4.67 18.48
C GLU A 594 -17.01 3.45 17.73
N MET A 595 -17.71 2.55 18.41
CA MET A 595 -18.26 1.34 17.78
C MET A 595 -19.25 1.70 16.66
N LEU A 596 -20.15 2.65 16.87
CA LEU A 596 -21.13 3.07 15.86
C LEU A 596 -20.46 3.70 14.63
N MET A 597 -19.53 4.64 14.85
CA MET A 597 -18.86 5.35 13.76
C MET A 597 -17.93 4.41 12.99
N LYS A 598 -17.05 3.66 13.67
CA LYS A 598 -16.14 2.70 13.02
C LYS A 598 -16.86 1.55 12.34
N SER A 599 -18.08 1.19 12.78
CA SER A 599 -18.89 0.20 12.06
C SER A 599 -19.36 0.68 10.68
N MET A 600 -19.43 2.00 10.47
CA MET A 600 -19.97 2.60 9.25
C MET A 600 -18.89 3.27 8.38
N GLU A 601 -17.79 3.68 8.99
CA GLU A 601 -16.73 4.47 8.34
C GLU A 601 -15.33 3.96 8.75
N SER A 602 -14.41 3.94 7.79
CA SER A 602 -13.01 3.60 8.05
C SER A 602 -12.26 4.81 8.60
N PHE A 603 -11.68 4.65 9.79
CA PHE A 603 -10.82 5.64 10.42
C PHE A 603 -9.37 5.30 10.11
N TYR A 604 -8.79 6.05 9.19
CA TYR A 604 -7.36 5.98 8.90
C TYR A 604 -6.60 6.91 9.85
N PRO A 605 -5.34 6.58 10.15
CA PRO A 605 -4.47 7.53 10.82
C PRO A 605 -4.43 8.85 10.05
N GLY A 606 -4.89 9.93 10.68
CA GLY A 606 -4.88 11.27 10.09
C GLY A 606 -3.46 11.71 9.74
N ASN A 607 -3.33 12.67 8.82
CA ASN A 607 -2.02 13.25 8.51
C ASN A 607 -1.48 13.99 9.75
N PRO A 608 -0.38 13.53 10.36
CA PRO A 608 0.14 14.12 11.60
C PRO A 608 0.67 15.54 11.42
N ASN A 609 0.79 16.04 10.18
CA ASN A 609 1.24 17.39 9.88
C ASN A 609 0.08 18.39 9.65
N GLU A 610 -1.18 17.95 9.78
CA GLU A 610 -2.33 18.85 9.68
C GLU A 610 -2.68 19.44 11.06
N GLU A 611 -2.87 20.75 11.13
CA GLU A 611 -3.37 21.40 12.35
C GLU A 611 -4.80 20.91 12.62
N GLN A 612 -4.98 20.11 13.67
CA GLN A 612 -6.27 19.59 14.09
C GLN A 612 -6.91 20.54 15.11
N THR A 613 -8.17 20.92 14.88
CA THR A 613 -8.94 21.78 15.77
C THR A 613 -9.97 20.96 16.54
N ALA A 614 -9.97 21.09 17.87
CA ALA A 614 -10.94 20.44 18.74
C ALA A 614 -12.26 21.23 18.83
N THR A 615 -13.39 20.54 18.69
CA THR A 615 -14.73 21.09 18.92
C THR A 615 -15.05 21.20 20.41
N PHE A 616 -14.65 20.20 21.21
CA PHE A 616 -14.92 20.16 22.65
C PHE A 616 -13.67 20.43 23.49
N GLU A 617 -13.82 21.18 24.58
CA GLU A 617 -12.68 21.55 25.45
C GLU A 617 -12.01 20.33 26.11
N ASN A 618 -12.77 19.27 26.39
CA ASN A 618 -12.28 18.07 27.07
C ASN A 618 -11.81 16.94 26.14
N ILE A 619 -11.91 17.13 24.82
CA ILE A 619 -11.48 16.15 23.80
C ILE A 619 -10.45 16.84 22.90
N GLN A 620 -9.21 16.93 23.36
CA GLN A 620 -8.11 17.54 22.62
C GLN A 620 -7.50 16.54 21.61
N PRO A 621 -6.67 16.98 20.64
CA PRO A 621 -6.11 16.10 19.59
C PRO A 621 -5.33 14.88 20.10
N ASP A 622 -4.84 14.89 21.34
CA ASP A 622 -4.14 13.80 22.01
C ASP A 622 -5.08 12.80 22.72
N HIS A 623 -6.39 13.06 22.75
CA HIS A 623 -7.40 12.18 23.33
C HIS A 623 -7.73 11.01 22.38
N SER A 624 -7.86 9.78 22.89
CA SER A 624 -8.12 8.58 22.08
C SER A 624 -9.39 8.68 21.22
N SER A 625 -10.46 9.24 21.77
CA SER A 625 -11.74 9.45 21.05
C SER A 625 -11.76 10.67 20.11
N PHE A 626 -10.67 11.44 19.97
CA PHE A 626 -10.68 12.72 19.25
C PHE A 626 -11.22 12.59 17.82
N GLN A 627 -10.62 11.72 17.01
CA GLN A 627 -11.00 11.57 15.59
C GLN A 627 -12.47 11.17 15.43
N VAL A 628 -12.93 10.21 16.23
CA VAL A 628 -14.31 9.72 16.22
C VAL A 628 -15.29 10.83 16.61
N VAL A 629 -14.97 11.60 17.65
CA VAL A 629 -15.83 12.68 18.16
C VAL A 629 -15.94 13.80 17.12
N GLU A 630 -14.83 14.24 16.53
CA GLU A 630 -14.87 15.28 15.50
C GLU A 630 -15.64 14.81 14.26
N GLN A 631 -15.45 13.56 13.82
CA GLN A 631 -16.21 12.98 12.70
C GLN A 631 -17.71 12.88 13.01
N ALA A 632 -18.06 12.53 14.25
CA ALA A 632 -19.45 12.47 14.69
C ALA A 632 -20.11 13.86 14.76
N VAL A 633 -19.34 14.93 15.04
CA VAL A 633 -19.83 16.32 14.96
C VAL A 633 -20.04 16.69 13.49
N GLU A 634 -19.07 16.41 12.63
CA GLU A 634 -19.12 16.78 11.21
C GLU A 634 -20.30 16.10 10.49
N SER A 635 -20.52 14.81 10.78
CA SER A 635 -21.67 14.04 10.27
C SER A 635 -23.00 14.38 10.97
N GLY A 636 -22.98 15.20 12.03
CA GLY A 636 -24.18 15.64 12.76
C GLY A 636 -24.79 14.57 13.67
N VAL A 637 -24.07 13.50 13.99
CA VAL A 637 -24.48 12.47 14.96
C VAL A 637 -24.53 13.04 16.37
N ILE A 638 -23.51 13.80 16.76
CA ILE A 638 -23.49 14.55 18.02
C ILE A 638 -23.56 16.06 17.74
N ASN A 639 -24.14 16.81 18.68
CA ASN A 639 -24.23 18.27 18.57
C ASN A 639 -23.08 18.95 19.32
N SER A 640 -22.72 20.14 18.87
CA SER A 640 -21.66 20.98 19.46
C SER A 640 -22.22 22.19 20.22
N GLU A 641 -23.45 22.09 20.72
CA GLU A 641 -24.10 23.19 21.47
C GLU A 641 -23.47 23.39 22.86
N ASN A 642 -22.94 22.32 23.46
CA ASN A 642 -22.19 22.35 24.71
C ASN A 642 -20.68 22.44 24.44
N SER A 643 -19.93 23.06 25.35
CA SER A 643 -18.46 23.17 25.23
C SER A 643 -17.71 21.88 25.56
N THR A 644 -18.40 20.87 26.12
CA THR A 644 -17.82 19.58 26.53
C THR A 644 -18.68 18.41 26.07
N PHE A 645 -18.04 17.26 25.77
CA PHE A 645 -18.72 16.00 25.47
C PHE A 645 -18.56 15.00 26.64
N PRO A 646 -19.64 14.42 27.18
CA PRO A 646 -19.59 13.51 28.33
C PRO A 646 -19.11 12.10 27.93
N VAL A 647 -17.84 11.99 27.53
CA VAL A 647 -17.26 10.77 26.93
C VAL A 647 -17.29 9.55 27.86
N ASP A 648 -17.16 9.75 29.17
CA ASP A 648 -17.11 8.69 30.18
C ASP A 648 -18.47 8.30 30.77
N GLU A 649 -19.54 9.04 30.48
CA GLU A 649 -20.89 8.73 30.97
C GLU A 649 -21.48 7.54 30.20
N THR A 650 -22.39 6.77 30.83
CA THR A 650 -23.10 5.68 30.16
C THR A 650 -24.09 6.20 29.14
N LEU A 651 -24.38 5.40 28.12
CA LEU A 651 -25.38 5.70 27.08
C LEU A 651 -26.70 4.98 27.37
N THR A 652 -27.81 5.70 27.42
CA THR A 652 -29.13 5.08 27.57
C THR A 652 -29.69 4.57 26.24
N ARG A 653 -30.69 3.69 26.28
CA ARG A 653 -31.31 3.14 25.08
C ARG A 653 -32.04 4.17 24.22
N GLU A 654 -32.65 5.19 24.82
CA GLU A 654 -33.27 6.26 24.04
C GLU A 654 -32.23 7.21 23.40
N GLU A 655 -31.11 7.48 24.07
CA GLU A 655 -29.99 8.24 23.49
C GLU A 655 -29.35 7.47 22.32
N LEU A 656 -29.19 6.16 22.44
CA LEU A 656 -28.71 5.31 21.34
C LEU A 656 -29.64 5.39 20.12
N ALA A 657 -30.97 5.42 20.33
CA ALA A 657 -31.93 5.58 19.24
C ALA A 657 -31.72 6.90 18.49
N VAL A 658 -31.38 7.98 19.21
CA VAL A 658 -31.07 9.28 18.60
C VAL A 658 -29.85 9.19 17.70
N TRP A 659 -28.75 8.61 18.18
CA TRP A 659 -27.51 8.48 17.39
C TRP A 659 -27.72 7.62 16.14
N ILE A 660 -28.39 6.47 16.26
CA ILE A 660 -28.71 5.59 15.13
C ILE A 660 -29.49 6.33 14.04
N VAL A 661 -30.55 7.05 14.43
CA VAL A 661 -31.40 7.78 13.48
C VAL A 661 -30.67 8.93 12.81
N ARG A 662 -29.70 9.55 13.48
CA ARG A 662 -28.82 10.56 12.89
C ARG A 662 -27.83 9.95 11.90
N ILE A 663 -27.21 8.82 12.23
CA ILE A 663 -26.35 8.06 11.30
C ILE A 663 -27.14 7.67 10.04
N LEU A 664 -28.41 7.28 10.20
CA LEU A 664 -29.32 7.00 9.09
C LEU A 664 -29.77 8.24 8.30
N ASN A 665 -29.37 9.46 8.69
CA ASN A 665 -29.82 10.74 8.13
C ASN A 665 -31.35 10.95 8.22
N LEU A 666 -32.00 10.38 9.23
CA LEU A 666 -33.46 10.42 9.44
C LEU A 666 -33.90 11.42 10.53
N GLU A 667 -32.99 12.21 11.09
CA GLU A 667 -33.25 13.21 12.15
C GLU A 667 -34.44 14.12 11.84
N GLN A 668 -34.56 14.60 10.59
CA GLN A 668 -35.64 15.49 10.19
C GLN A 668 -37.00 14.80 10.20
N ALA A 669 -37.05 13.50 9.87
CA ALA A 669 -38.26 12.71 9.98
C ALA A 669 -38.61 12.45 11.46
N ALA A 670 -37.61 12.21 12.30
CA ALA A 670 -37.79 11.93 13.73
C ALA A 670 -38.42 13.11 14.49
N LYS A 671 -38.08 14.36 14.12
CA LYS A 671 -38.65 15.58 14.73
C LYS A 671 -40.18 15.69 14.60
N HIS A 672 -40.79 14.98 13.67
CA HIS A 672 -42.25 14.94 13.49
C HIS A 672 -42.95 13.93 14.42
N LYS A 673 -42.61 13.93 15.71
CA LYS A 673 -43.06 12.93 16.71
C LYS A 673 -44.55 12.57 16.69
N ASP A 674 -45.43 13.53 16.38
CA ASP A 674 -46.88 13.34 16.40
C ASP A 674 -47.41 12.34 15.35
N ILE A 675 -46.59 11.94 14.37
CA ILE A 675 -46.98 10.98 13.31
C ILE A 675 -46.67 9.53 13.69
N TYR A 676 -45.89 9.31 14.76
CA TYR A 676 -45.43 7.98 15.16
C TYR A 676 -46.29 7.41 16.28
N SER A 677 -46.47 6.09 16.25
CA SER A 677 -47.11 5.32 17.31
C SER A 677 -46.16 4.20 17.71
N LEU A 678 -45.83 4.13 18.99
CA LEU A 678 -44.95 3.11 19.54
C LEU A 678 -45.76 1.92 20.08
N PRO A 679 -45.29 0.67 19.87
CA PRO A 679 -46.00 -0.52 20.33
C PRO A 679 -45.66 -0.92 21.78
N PHE A 680 -45.04 -0.02 22.57
CA PHE A 680 -44.51 -0.33 23.90
C PHE A 680 -45.38 0.23 25.03
N GLU A 681 -45.49 -0.52 26.14
CA GLU A 681 -46.30 -0.16 27.30
C GLU A 681 -45.71 1.01 28.10
N ASP A 682 -44.39 1.17 28.07
CA ASP A 682 -43.58 2.20 28.74
C ASP A 682 -43.30 3.42 27.85
N THR A 683 -44.08 3.61 26.78
CA THR A 683 -43.92 4.76 25.85
C THR A 683 -43.93 6.12 26.57
N ASN A 684 -44.61 6.22 27.72
CA ASN A 684 -44.66 7.45 28.52
C ASN A 684 -43.38 7.74 29.33
N GLU A 685 -42.45 6.79 29.40
CA GLU A 685 -41.13 6.96 30.02
C GLU A 685 -40.10 7.49 29.01
N ILE A 686 -40.39 7.39 27.70
CA ILE A 686 -39.54 7.94 26.64
C ILE A 686 -39.62 9.47 26.65
N SER A 687 -38.46 10.11 26.60
CA SER A 687 -38.35 11.56 26.46
C SER A 687 -39.14 12.05 25.24
N GLU A 688 -39.98 13.09 25.43
CA GLU A 688 -40.96 13.53 24.43
C GLU A 688 -40.32 13.93 23.09
N GLU A 689 -39.06 14.35 23.08
CA GLU A 689 -38.31 14.70 21.88
C GLU A 689 -37.69 13.50 21.15
N TYR A 690 -37.49 12.36 21.83
CA TYR A 690 -36.91 11.14 21.28
C TYR A 690 -37.93 10.12 20.80
N ALA A 691 -39.22 10.35 21.05
CA ALA A 691 -40.30 9.46 20.62
C ALA A 691 -40.26 9.10 19.12
N GLY A 692 -39.93 10.08 18.26
CA GLY A 692 -39.76 9.83 16.83
C GLY A 692 -38.50 9.03 16.49
N HIS A 693 -37.40 9.24 17.22
CA HIS A 693 -36.15 8.49 17.04
C HIS A 693 -36.33 7.02 17.44
N VAL A 694 -36.94 6.77 18.60
CA VAL A 694 -37.27 5.41 19.05
C VAL A 694 -38.19 4.71 18.04
N ALA A 695 -39.19 5.41 17.51
CA ALA A 695 -40.10 4.84 16.53
C ALA A 695 -39.41 4.45 15.22
N LEU A 696 -38.51 5.29 14.71
CA LEU A 696 -37.76 5.01 13.50
C LEU A 696 -36.74 3.88 13.71
N ALA A 697 -35.94 3.94 14.78
CA ALA A 697 -34.98 2.88 15.11
C ALA A 697 -35.66 1.51 15.29
N HIS A 698 -36.89 1.51 15.84
CA HIS A 698 -37.71 0.31 15.95
C HIS A 698 -38.27 -0.17 14.60
N ALA A 699 -38.82 0.75 13.79
CA ALA A 699 -39.38 0.45 12.48
C ALA A 699 -38.33 -0.10 11.51
N GLU A 700 -37.10 0.39 11.59
CA GLU A 700 -35.95 -0.12 10.82
C GLU A 700 -35.48 -1.49 11.31
N GLY A 701 -35.93 -1.96 12.47
CA GLY A 701 -35.53 -3.26 13.02
C GLY A 701 -34.21 -3.25 13.81
N ILE A 702 -33.61 -2.07 14.01
CA ILE A 702 -32.29 -1.93 14.64
C ILE A 702 -32.40 -2.09 16.16
N LEU A 703 -33.24 -1.27 16.79
CA LEU A 703 -33.53 -1.35 18.23
C LEU A 703 -34.89 -2.00 18.46
N GLN A 704 -34.92 -3.05 19.26
CA GLN A 704 -36.14 -3.77 19.60
C GLN A 704 -36.40 -3.68 21.11
N GLY A 705 -37.68 -3.69 21.48
CA GLY A 705 -38.10 -3.87 22.87
C GLY A 705 -38.15 -5.34 23.26
N SER A 706 -38.28 -5.60 24.56
CA SER A 706 -38.48 -6.92 25.15
C SER A 706 -39.71 -6.88 26.05
N ASP A 707 -40.49 -7.96 26.08
CA ASP A 707 -41.68 -8.07 26.94
C ASP A 707 -42.65 -6.87 26.84
N ASN A 708 -42.86 -6.37 25.61
CA ASN A 708 -43.65 -5.17 25.27
C ASN A 708 -43.15 -3.84 25.88
N GLN A 709 -41.91 -3.79 26.37
CA GLN A 709 -41.27 -2.59 26.89
C GLN A 709 -40.06 -2.19 26.04
N PHE A 710 -39.82 -0.89 25.92
CA PHE A 710 -38.61 -0.37 25.26
C PHE A 710 -37.44 -0.24 26.24
N ASN A 711 -37.72 0.07 27.50
CA ASN A 711 -36.80 0.42 28.58
C ASN A 711 -35.89 1.60 28.19
N PRO A 712 -36.42 2.84 28.08
CA PRO A 712 -35.65 3.98 27.56
C PRO A 712 -34.44 4.37 28.44
N ASP A 713 -34.59 4.27 29.76
CA ASP A 713 -33.58 4.68 30.75
C ASP A 713 -32.51 3.61 31.05
N ASP A 714 -32.67 2.38 30.52
CA ASP A 714 -31.69 1.32 30.74
C ASP A 714 -30.36 1.64 30.02
N ASP A 715 -29.25 1.37 30.71
CA ASP A 715 -27.91 1.49 30.14
C ASP A 715 -27.70 0.46 29.01
N VAL A 716 -27.03 0.89 27.94
CA VAL A 716 -26.64 0.01 26.84
C VAL A 716 -25.40 -0.79 27.24
N THR A 717 -25.51 -2.12 27.21
CA THR A 717 -24.37 -3.02 27.43
C THR A 717 -23.54 -3.23 26.17
N LEU A 718 -22.27 -3.60 26.31
CA LEU A 718 -21.37 -3.91 25.18
C LEU A 718 -21.98 -4.92 24.18
N ALA A 719 -22.57 -6.02 24.66
CA ALA A 719 -23.16 -7.05 23.81
C ALA A 719 -24.36 -6.54 22.98
N HIS A 720 -25.25 -5.79 23.62
CA HIS A 720 -26.40 -5.19 22.93
C HIS A 720 -25.95 -4.16 21.90
N LEU A 721 -24.94 -3.35 22.21
CA LEU A 721 -24.40 -2.40 21.26
C LEU A 721 -23.75 -3.09 20.07
N ALA A 722 -22.93 -4.13 20.31
CA ALA A 722 -22.28 -4.88 19.25
C ALA A 722 -23.31 -5.40 18.22
N VAL A 723 -24.35 -6.08 18.68
CA VAL A 723 -25.43 -6.57 17.80
C VAL A 723 -26.21 -5.44 17.13
N THR A 724 -26.35 -4.29 17.80
CA THR A 724 -27.02 -3.12 17.23
C THR A 724 -26.24 -2.54 16.05
N CYS A 725 -24.92 -2.45 16.13
CA CYS A 725 -24.08 -1.98 15.03
C CYS A 725 -24.18 -2.90 13.79
N PHE A 726 -24.21 -4.22 13.97
CA PHE A 726 -24.42 -5.15 12.84
C PHE A 726 -25.78 -4.92 12.17
N ARG A 727 -26.85 -4.80 12.96
CA ARG A 727 -28.19 -4.50 12.42
C ARG A 727 -28.25 -3.14 11.72
N LEU A 728 -27.50 -2.16 12.21
CA LEU A 728 -27.37 -0.86 11.57
C LEU A 728 -26.66 -0.99 10.21
N ALA A 729 -25.54 -1.71 10.16
CA ALA A 729 -24.77 -1.92 8.93
C ALA A 729 -25.60 -2.64 7.83
N GLU A 730 -26.44 -3.61 8.22
CA GLU A 730 -27.38 -4.27 7.29
C GLU A 730 -28.36 -3.30 6.60
N LYS A 731 -28.62 -2.13 7.18
CA LYS A 731 -29.53 -1.12 6.61
C LYS A 731 -28.85 -0.14 5.67
N GLN A 732 -27.53 -0.06 5.69
CA GLN A 732 -26.74 0.84 4.85
C GLN A 732 -25.53 0.13 4.22
N PRO A 733 -25.74 -0.94 3.42
CA PRO A 733 -24.62 -1.65 2.81
C PRO A 733 -23.88 -0.86 1.71
N ASN A 734 -24.41 0.30 1.29
CA ASN A 734 -23.90 1.07 0.13
C ASN A 734 -23.77 2.57 0.43
N ASN A 735 -22.83 2.96 1.29
CA ASN A 735 -22.25 4.31 1.26
C ASN A 735 -20.82 4.21 0.72
N GLN A 736 -20.69 3.92 -0.58
CA GLN A 736 -19.50 4.20 -1.38
C GLN A 736 -19.93 4.80 -2.71
#